data_AF-A0A1T4Y729-F1
#
_entry.id   AF-A0A1T4Y729-F1
#
_cell.length_a   1.000
_cell.length_b   1.000
_cell.length_c   1.000
_cell.angle_alpha   90.00
_cell.angle_beta   90.00
_cell.angle_gamma   90.00
#
_symmetry.space_group_name_H-M   'P 1'
#
loop_
_entity.id
_entity.type
_entity.pdbx_description
1 polymer ?
#
loop_
_entity_poly.entity_id
_entity_poly.type
_entity_poly.pdbx_seq_one_letter_code
_entity_poly.pdbx_strand_id
1 'polypeptide(L)'
;MSERKVRMGIDVGGTHTKAVAIDNATHEIIGKSSVKTTHDDKAGVATGVVQAFKNCLKENDIDPKDVIFVAHSTTQATNALIEGDVAQVGVIGIGGKGPGGWIAKAQTNLKDIDLGSGRSIHLHNRYLVDDTLSDASVKAAIQELTGEGAQVIVASEVYGVDDMENETGVCGIAKQMGLEATAASEITKLYGLTRRTRTAAINASILPKMLNTANETEESVRSAGVEVPLMIMRGDGGVMEISEMKKRPVLTMLSGPAASVMGSLMYLRASNGVYFEVGGTTTNIGVIKDGRPAIDYSIVGGHRTYISSLDVRVLGVAGGSMVRADKNGVKDVGPRSAHIAGMDYAVFTPEEEIVDPKVIFFSPKEGDPDDYVAIELASGKRITITNTCAANVLGLISPDNFAYGNANAARKAMQPLADYMGKTVEEVATQILTRAYEKIEPVITELAAKYRLEKDQISLVGVGGGAAALIGFCSDKMGLRYSIPENAEVISSIGVALAMVRDVVERVVPNPTPEDIRSIKAEAIDKAVESGATPDSVDVHIEIDPQTSKLTAIALGSTEVKTTDLLKECTREEAAQLAADDLKATTAEVKLEGATKNFFVYGLDRKNKHPLRILDKKGFIKVQRNDGKAVLCKAGSYRNIVSQLWEELAIYQQDAILRPDYYICAGARVMDFSGSVDLDKIMMLMEVEMQMINPGDDVIIVGAKNSL
;
A
#
# COMPACT_ATOMS: atom_id res chain seq x y z
N MET A 1 28.94 17.65 18.38
CA MET A 1 27.75 17.58 17.51
C MET A 1 27.28 16.14 17.63
N SER A 2 26.07 15.89 18.12
CA SER A 2 25.56 14.52 18.18
C SER A 2 25.48 13.97 16.75
N GLU A 3 26.04 12.79 16.49
CA GLU A 3 25.88 12.08 15.22
C GLU A 3 24.39 11.85 14.97
N ARG A 4 23.78 12.74 14.18
CA ARG A 4 22.37 12.66 13.82
C ARG A 4 22.24 11.55 12.80
N LYS A 5 21.31 10.62 12.99
CA LYS A 5 21.02 9.56 12.01
C LYS A 5 19.75 9.92 11.26
N VAL A 6 19.79 9.81 9.93
CA VAL A 6 18.73 10.31 9.04
C VAL A 6 18.17 9.16 8.19
N ARG A 7 16.85 9.09 8.14
CA ARG A 7 16.10 8.25 7.19
C ARG A 7 15.58 9.12 6.07
N MET A 8 15.74 8.70 4.82
CA MET A 8 15.24 9.43 3.66
C MET A 8 14.27 8.59 2.86
N GLY A 9 13.12 9.19 2.54
CA GLY A 9 12.10 8.58 1.71
C GLY A 9 11.82 9.43 0.48
N ILE A 10 11.78 8.78 -0.68
CA ILE A 10 11.57 9.41 -1.97
C ILE A 10 10.33 8.81 -2.62
N ASP A 11 9.38 9.65 -3.02
CA ASP A 11 8.19 9.20 -3.75
C ASP A 11 8.14 9.84 -5.14
N VAL A 12 8.03 8.99 -6.16
CA VAL A 12 7.87 9.41 -7.56
C VAL A 12 6.40 9.32 -7.94
N GLY A 13 5.71 10.45 -7.76
CA GLY A 13 4.35 10.64 -8.23
C GLY A 13 4.29 11.01 -9.71
N GLY A 14 3.07 11.03 -10.26
CA GLY A 14 2.83 11.39 -11.67
C GLY A 14 3.15 12.85 -12.01
N THR A 15 3.10 13.78 -11.05
CA THR A 15 3.32 15.22 -11.29
C THR A 15 4.58 15.75 -10.62
N HIS A 16 4.83 15.32 -9.38
CA HIS A 16 5.98 15.74 -8.58
C HIS A 16 6.71 14.53 -8.01
N THR A 17 8.04 14.63 -7.94
CA THR A 17 8.90 13.75 -7.17
C THR A 17 9.27 14.46 -5.87
N LYS A 18 9.03 13.80 -4.73
CA LYS A 18 9.18 14.39 -3.40
C LYS A 18 10.16 13.59 -2.56
N ALA A 19 11.03 14.28 -1.85
CA ALA A 19 11.96 13.68 -0.89
C ALA A 19 11.70 14.25 0.51
N VAL A 20 11.74 13.39 1.52
CA VAL A 20 11.61 13.75 2.93
C VAL A 20 12.79 13.14 3.69
N ALA A 21 13.39 13.93 4.58
CA ALA A 21 14.38 13.49 5.54
C ALA A 21 13.77 13.51 6.95
N ILE A 22 13.96 12.41 7.67
CA ILE A 22 13.43 12.18 9.01
C ILE A 22 14.58 11.87 9.95
N ASP A 23 14.59 12.51 11.12
CA ASP A 23 15.51 12.15 12.20
C ASP A 23 15.13 10.77 12.76
N ASN A 24 16.07 9.84 12.76
CA ASN A 24 15.80 8.44 13.11
C ASN A 24 15.39 8.24 14.58
N ALA A 25 15.83 9.12 15.49
CA ALA A 25 15.54 8.98 16.92
C ALA A 25 14.18 9.58 17.27
N THR A 26 13.84 10.75 16.70
CA THR A 26 12.64 11.51 17.06
C THR A 26 11.48 11.27 16.10
N HIS A 27 11.74 10.76 14.90
CA HIS A 27 10.82 10.70 13.77
C HIS A 27 10.30 12.07 13.31
N GLU A 28 10.97 13.16 13.69
CA GLU A 28 10.66 14.51 13.20
C GLU A 28 11.15 14.69 11.77
N ILE A 29 10.37 15.42 10.97
CA ILE A 29 10.77 15.81 9.62
C ILE A 29 11.81 16.93 9.73
N ILE A 30 13.02 16.67 9.24
CA ILE A 30 14.14 17.61 9.27
C ILE A 30 14.47 18.18 7.89
N GLY A 31 13.84 17.67 6.83
CA GLY A 31 14.01 18.19 5.48
C GLY A 31 12.92 17.73 4.53
N LYS A 32 12.60 18.59 3.57
CA LYS A 32 11.67 18.29 2.48
C LYS A 32 12.23 18.88 1.19
N SER A 33 11.92 18.24 0.08
CA SER A 33 12.20 18.75 -1.27
C SER A 33 11.16 18.22 -2.24
N SER A 34 10.82 19.02 -3.24
CA SER A 34 9.87 18.65 -4.28
C SER A 34 10.32 19.22 -5.62
N VAL A 35 10.31 18.38 -6.65
CA VAL A 35 10.61 18.75 -8.03
C VAL A 35 9.53 18.21 -8.97
N LYS A 36 9.44 18.73 -10.18
CA LYS A 36 8.55 18.19 -11.21
C LYS A 36 9.06 16.81 -11.67
N THR A 37 8.16 15.84 -11.83
CA THR A 37 8.53 14.50 -12.31
C THR A 37 9.03 14.56 -13.75
N THR A 38 10.13 13.86 -14.05
CA THR A 38 10.85 13.93 -15.33
C THR A 38 10.50 12.76 -16.28
N HIS A 39 9.22 12.56 -16.59
CA HIS A 39 8.79 11.43 -17.44
C HIS A 39 9.47 11.37 -18.82
N ASP A 40 9.72 12.54 -19.41
CA ASP A 40 10.25 12.68 -20.78
C ASP A 40 11.79 12.84 -20.83
N ASP A 41 12.48 12.74 -19.69
CA ASP A 41 13.94 12.83 -19.65
C ASP A 41 14.58 11.54 -20.20
N LYS A 42 15.82 11.63 -20.70
CA LYS A 42 16.54 10.45 -21.24
C LYS A 42 16.79 9.38 -20.19
N ALA A 43 17.01 9.79 -18.94
CA ALA A 43 17.12 8.89 -17.79
C ALA A 43 15.77 8.74 -17.05
N GLY A 44 14.66 9.07 -17.72
CA GLY A 44 13.31 9.01 -17.19
C GLY A 44 13.16 9.69 -15.82
N VAL A 45 12.44 9.03 -14.91
CA VAL A 45 12.12 9.58 -13.58
C VAL A 45 13.35 9.66 -12.65
N ALA A 46 14.45 8.98 -12.96
CA ALA A 46 15.63 8.96 -12.10
C ALA A 46 16.20 10.37 -11.91
N THR A 47 16.24 11.19 -12.95
CA THR A 47 16.71 12.60 -12.90
C THR A 47 15.95 13.41 -11.82
N GLY A 48 14.63 13.30 -11.78
CA GLY A 48 13.80 13.93 -10.74
C GLY A 48 14.09 13.41 -9.34
N VAL A 49 14.32 12.10 -9.19
CA VAL A 49 14.71 11.48 -7.90
C VAL A 49 16.03 12.05 -7.40
N VAL A 50 17.05 12.10 -8.26
CA VAL A 50 18.37 12.66 -7.93
C VAL A 50 18.24 14.10 -7.45
N GLN A 51 17.51 14.92 -8.20
CA GLN A 51 17.38 16.34 -7.91
C GLN A 51 16.64 16.56 -6.58
N ALA A 52 15.53 15.86 -6.36
CA ALA A 52 14.78 15.93 -5.11
C ALA A 52 15.67 15.54 -3.92
N PHE A 53 16.42 14.45 -4.05
CA PHE A 53 17.31 13.94 -3.01
C PHE A 53 18.45 14.91 -2.68
N LYS A 54 19.21 15.36 -3.70
CA LYS A 54 20.33 16.30 -3.51
C LYS A 54 19.86 17.65 -2.95
N ASN A 55 18.71 18.14 -3.40
CA ASN A 55 18.10 19.34 -2.84
C ASN A 55 17.74 19.13 -1.36
N CYS A 56 17.12 18.01 -1.01
CA CYS A 56 16.77 17.71 0.38
C CYS A 56 17.99 17.70 1.29
N LEU A 57 19.10 17.09 0.87
CA LEU A 57 20.35 17.11 1.64
C LEU A 57 20.92 18.53 1.77
N LYS A 58 21.06 19.24 0.65
CA LYS A 58 21.74 20.54 0.59
C LYS A 58 20.95 21.67 1.26
N GLU A 59 19.63 21.73 1.03
CA GLU A 59 18.76 22.79 1.54
C GLU A 59 18.54 22.68 3.05
N ASN A 60 18.78 21.49 3.63
CA ASN A 60 18.54 21.20 5.05
C ASN A 60 19.83 20.86 5.84
N ASP A 61 21.01 21.11 5.26
CA ASP A 61 22.32 20.92 5.90
C ASP A 61 22.53 19.50 6.47
N ILE A 62 22.18 18.48 5.68
CA ILE A 62 22.33 17.06 6.05
C ILE A 62 23.60 16.49 5.38
N ASP A 63 24.52 15.98 6.19
CA ASP A 63 25.68 15.25 5.67
C ASP A 63 25.22 13.90 5.09
N PRO A 64 25.59 13.55 3.84
CA PRO A 64 25.31 12.22 3.28
C PRO A 64 25.71 11.03 4.17
N LYS A 65 26.73 11.19 5.04
CA LYS A 65 27.18 10.16 5.98
C LYS A 65 26.23 9.91 7.15
N ASP A 66 25.37 10.88 7.45
CA ASP A 66 24.34 10.77 8.49
C ASP A 66 23.15 9.92 8.01
N VAL A 67 23.04 9.67 6.70
CA VAL A 67 21.96 8.90 6.09
C VAL A 67 22.16 7.41 6.33
N ILE A 68 21.30 6.81 7.15
CA ILE A 68 21.33 5.39 7.53
C ILE A 68 20.29 4.53 6.80
N PHE A 69 19.34 5.18 6.12
CA PHE A 69 18.28 4.51 5.37
C PHE A 69 17.84 5.39 4.21
N VAL A 70 17.77 4.82 3.01
CA VAL A 70 17.16 5.46 1.84
C VAL A 70 16.21 4.49 1.20
N ALA A 71 14.96 4.91 1.02
CA ALA A 71 13.96 4.14 0.29
C ALA A 71 13.27 4.97 -0.79
N HIS A 72 12.75 4.28 -1.79
CA HIS A 72 12.07 4.88 -2.93
C HIS A 72 10.80 4.12 -3.32
N SER A 73 9.68 4.83 -3.51
CA SER A 73 8.46 4.34 -4.15
C SER A 73 8.29 4.89 -5.56
N THR A 74 7.83 4.04 -6.48
CA THR A 74 7.66 4.41 -7.88
C THR A 74 6.37 3.87 -8.48
N THR A 75 5.82 4.60 -9.44
CA THR A 75 4.62 4.19 -10.20
C THR A 75 4.96 3.44 -11.49
N GLN A 76 6.25 3.21 -11.79
CA GLN A 76 6.70 2.64 -13.07
C GLN A 76 6.10 1.25 -13.35
N ALA A 77 6.01 0.35 -12.37
CA ALA A 77 5.45 -0.99 -12.56
C ALA A 77 3.98 -0.93 -12.97
N THR A 78 3.19 -0.12 -12.26
CA THR A 78 1.76 0.06 -12.54
C THR A 78 1.55 0.74 -13.90
N ASN A 79 2.36 1.76 -14.23
CA ASN A 79 2.25 2.46 -15.52
C ASN A 79 2.65 1.57 -16.70
N ALA A 80 3.72 0.78 -16.57
CA ALA A 80 4.14 -0.17 -17.60
C ALA A 80 3.00 -1.14 -17.97
N LEU A 81 2.30 -1.69 -16.97
CA LEU A 81 1.14 -2.56 -17.18
C LEU A 81 -0.07 -1.82 -17.77
N ILE A 82 -0.32 -0.57 -17.39
CA ILE A 82 -1.45 0.20 -17.95
C ILE A 82 -1.18 0.59 -19.41
N GLU A 83 0.04 1.06 -19.70
CA GLU A 83 0.45 1.56 -21.02
C GLU A 83 0.78 0.42 -22.00
N GLY A 84 1.05 -0.78 -21.49
CA GLY A 84 1.51 -1.92 -22.27
C GLY A 84 3.00 -1.81 -22.66
N ASP A 85 3.77 -0.98 -21.96
CA ASP A 85 5.24 -0.89 -22.10
C ASP A 85 5.89 -2.05 -21.33
N VAL A 86 5.68 -3.26 -21.84
CA VAL A 86 6.08 -4.52 -21.21
C VAL A 86 6.80 -5.42 -22.20
N ALA A 87 7.72 -6.22 -21.68
CA ALA A 87 8.48 -7.18 -22.47
C ALA A 87 7.60 -8.36 -22.92
N GLN A 88 7.86 -8.86 -24.13
CA GLN A 88 7.25 -10.11 -24.59
C GLN A 88 7.86 -11.30 -23.83
N VAL A 89 7.03 -12.24 -23.39
CA VAL A 89 7.44 -13.29 -22.45
C VAL A 89 7.47 -14.66 -23.14
N GLY A 90 8.57 -15.36 -22.99
CA GLY A 90 8.69 -16.77 -23.33
C GLY A 90 8.41 -17.66 -22.11
N VAL A 91 7.35 -18.44 -22.14
CA VAL A 91 6.95 -19.35 -21.06
C VAL A 91 7.42 -20.76 -21.38
N ILE A 92 8.24 -21.34 -20.50
CA ILE A 92 8.65 -22.75 -20.52
C ILE A 92 7.89 -23.47 -19.41
N GLY A 93 6.83 -24.18 -19.80
CA GLY A 93 6.13 -25.13 -18.94
C GLY A 93 6.91 -26.44 -18.80
N ILE A 94 6.96 -27.00 -17.59
CA ILE A 94 7.66 -28.26 -17.31
C ILE A 94 6.69 -29.24 -16.64
N GLY A 95 6.75 -30.51 -17.04
CA GLY A 95 6.06 -31.58 -16.35
C GLY A 95 6.17 -32.93 -17.06
N GLY A 96 5.50 -33.94 -16.49
CA GLY A 96 5.59 -35.32 -16.96
C GLY A 96 4.92 -35.63 -18.29
N LYS A 97 4.92 -36.92 -18.65
CA LYS A 97 4.18 -37.49 -19.80
C LYS A 97 2.75 -37.90 -19.41
N GLY A 98 1.98 -38.32 -20.40
CA GLY A 98 0.64 -38.89 -20.22
C GLY A 98 -0.44 -37.85 -19.87
N PRO A 99 -1.58 -38.28 -19.29
CA PRO A 99 -2.73 -37.41 -19.06
C PRO A 99 -2.43 -36.19 -18.18
N GLY A 100 -1.64 -36.37 -17.12
CA GLY A 100 -1.20 -35.27 -16.25
C GLY A 100 -0.32 -34.26 -17.00
N GLY A 101 0.59 -34.74 -17.84
CA GLY A 101 1.42 -33.91 -18.73
C GLY A 101 0.62 -33.12 -19.76
N TRP A 102 -0.45 -33.70 -20.32
CA TRP A 102 -1.33 -32.98 -21.25
C TRP A 102 -2.08 -31.84 -20.56
N ILE A 103 -2.54 -32.06 -19.32
CA ILE A 103 -3.18 -31.01 -18.50
C ILE A 103 -2.15 -29.92 -18.17
N ALA A 104 -0.95 -30.29 -17.74
CA ALA A 104 0.14 -29.36 -17.43
C ALA A 104 0.51 -28.49 -18.64
N LYS A 105 0.66 -29.11 -19.82
CA LYS A 105 0.91 -28.43 -21.08
C LYS A 105 -0.22 -27.45 -21.42
N ALA A 106 -1.47 -27.84 -21.24
CA ALA A 106 -2.60 -26.93 -21.46
C ALA A 106 -2.65 -25.78 -20.45
N GLN A 107 -2.32 -26.03 -19.18
CA GLN A 107 -2.35 -25.03 -18.10
C GLN A 107 -1.21 -24.02 -18.16
N THR A 108 -0.08 -24.39 -18.77
CA THR A 108 1.09 -23.53 -18.99
C THR A 108 1.08 -22.88 -20.37
N ASN A 109 0.30 -23.38 -21.33
CA ASN A 109 0.09 -22.76 -22.63
C ASN A 109 -0.88 -21.57 -22.51
N LEU A 110 -0.37 -20.46 -22.00
CA LEU A 110 -1.14 -19.26 -21.74
C LEU A 110 -1.39 -18.48 -23.03
N LYS A 111 -2.59 -17.92 -23.16
CA LYS A 111 -2.86 -16.85 -24.14
C LYS A 111 -2.30 -15.54 -23.63
N ASP A 112 -2.12 -14.59 -24.55
CA ASP A 112 -1.81 -13.19 -24.23
C ASP A 112 -2.67 -12.69 -23.07
N ILE A 113 -2.03 -11.97 -22.15
CA ILE A 113 -2.67 -11.47 -20.94
C ILE A 113 -3.21 -10.09 -21.27
N ASP A 114 -4.54 -9.94 -21.23
CA ASP A 114 -5.19 -8.65 -21.38
C ASP A 114 -4.88 -7.80 -20.15
N LEU A 115 -4.46 -6.56 -20.36
CA LEU A 115 -4.15 -5.60 -19.29
C LEU A 115 -5.38 -4.76 -18.92
N GLY A 116 -6.52 -4.96 -19.60
CA GLY A 116 -7.78 -4.24 -19.37
C GLY A 116 -7.79 -2.82 -19.97
N SER A 117 -6.66 -2.36 -20.49
CA SER A 117 -6.49 -1.07 -21.17
C SER A 117 -6.59 -1.16 -22.70
N GLY A 118 -6.95 -2.33 -23.24
CA GLY A 118 -6.85 -2.62 -24.67
C GLY A 118 -5.43 -2.96 -25.14
N ARG A 119 -4.50 -3.16 -24.19
CA ARG A 119 -3.12 -3.63 -24.41
C ARG A 119 -2.95 -5.03 -23.80
N SER A 120 -1.92 -5.75 -24.22
CA SER A 120 -1.68 -7.12 -23.78
C SER A 120 -0.20 -7.43 -23.58
N ILE A 121 0.10 -8.33 -22.64
CA ILE A 121 1.41 -9.00 -22.58
C ILE A 121 1.38 -10.14 -23.59
N HIS A 122 2.25 -10.09 -24.60
CA HIS A 122 2.38 -11.15 -25.58
C HIS A 122 3.18 -12.33 -25.03
N LEU A 123 2.62 -13.54 -25.17
CA LEU A 123 3.20 -14.77 -24.64
C LEU A 123 3.52 -15.78 -25.75
N HIS A 124 4.73 -16.30 -25.72
CA HIS A 124 5.16 -17.45 -26.52
C HIS A 124 5.40 -18.62 -25.60
N ASN A 125 4.84 -19.79 -25.90
CA ASN A 125 4.86 -20.92 -24.97
C ASN A 125 5.64 -22.11 -25.53
N ARG A 126 6.40 -22.79 -24.67
CA ARG A 126 7.02 -24.10 -24.92
C ARG A 126 6.75 -25.01 -23.73
N TYR A 127 6.72 -26.31 -24.00
CA TYR A 127 6.54 -27.33 -22.97
C TYR A 127 7.65 -28.35 -23.06
N LEU A 128 8.39 -28.53 -21.97
CA LEU A 128 9.45 -29.51 -21.84
C LEU A 128 9.01 -30.65 -20.93
N VAL A 129 9.40 -31.86 -21.29
CA VAL A 129 9.10 -33.06 -20.52
C VAL A 129 10.25 -33.34 -19.56
N ASP A 130 9.93 -33.50 -18.27
CA ASP A 130 10.86 -33.74 -17.16
C ASP A 130 11.93 -34.81 -17.45
N ASP A 131 11.52 -35.99 -17.91
CA ASP A 131 12.39 -37.13 -18.25
C ASP A 131 13.49 -36.81 -19.28
N THR A 132 13.25 -35.77 -20.09
CA THR A 132 14.12 -35.38 -21.21
C THR A 132 14.73 -34.01 -21.03
N LEU A 133 14.53 -33.40 -19.85
CA LEU A 133 15.04 -32.08 -19.56
C LEU A 133 16.58 -32.13 -19.54
N SER A 134 17.18 -31.27 -20.34
CA SER A 134 18.64 -31.11 -20.44
C SER A 134 18.98 -29.67 -20.81
N ASP A 135 20.21 -29.26 -20.52
CA ASP A 135 20.72 -27.95 -20.94
C ASP A 135 20.50 -27.69 -22.43
N ALA A 136 20.68 -28.72 -23.27
CA ALA A 136 20.50 -28.61 -24.71
C ALA A 136 19.04 -28.37 -25.10
N SER A 137 18.09 -29.10 -24.50
CA SER A 137 16.66 -28.90 -24.77
C SER A 137 16.17 -27.54 -24.28
N VAL A 138 16.67 -27.09 -23.13
CA VAL A 138 16.35 -25.75 -22.58
C VAL A 138 16.89 -24.65 -23.48
N LYS A 139 18.17 -24.74 -23.89
CA LYS A 139 18.77 -23.76 -24.82
C LYS A 139 18.01 -23.69 -26.14
N ALA A 140 17.62 -24.83 -26.70
CA ALA A 140 16.83 -24.88 -27.93
C ALA A 140 15.47 -24.19 -27.76
N ALA A 141 14.75 -24.48 -26.67
CA ALA A 141 13.47 -23.84 -26.37
C ALA A 141 13.62 -22.31 -26.21
N ILE A 142 14.66 -21.84 -25.52
CA ILE A 142 14.94 -20.41 -25.36
C ILE A 142 15.27 -19.76 -26.71
N GLN A 143 16.06 -20.42 -27.57
CA GLN A 143 16.38 -19.93 -28.92
C GLN A 143 15.14 -19.80 -29.81
N GLU A 144 14.23 -20.78 -29.74
CA GLU A 144 12.96 -20.70 -30.47
C GLU A 144 12.09 -19.54 -29.96
N LEU A 145 11.93 -19.41 -28.63
CA LEU A 145 11.14 -18.34 -28.01
C LEU A 145 11.69 -16.95 -28.34
N THR A 146 13.01 -16.77 -28.27
CA THR A 146 13.66 -15.50 -28.65
C THR A 146 13.55 -15.22 -30.15
N GLY A 147 13.59 -16.26 -30.99
CA GLY A 147 13.30 -16.15 -32.42
C GLY A 147 11.87 -15.69 -32.74
N GLU A 148 10.92 -15.97 -31.84
CA GLU A 148 9.52 -15.49 -31.90
C GLU A 148 9.32 -14.09 -31.29
N GLY A 149 10.36 -13.52 -30.69
CA GLY A 149 10.36 -12.17 -30.13
C GLY A 149 10.29 -12.11 -28.60
N ALA A 150 10.36 -13.25 -27.88
CA ALA A 150 10.47 -13.23 -26.43
C ALA A 150 11.74 -12.50 -25.97
N GLN A 151 11.58 -11.59 -25.00
CA GLN A 151 12.64 -10.76 -24.44
C GLN A 151 13.03 -11.21 -23.02
N VAL A 152 12.13 -11.93 -22.35
CA VAL A 152 12.31 -12.47 -21.00
C VAL A 152 11.74 -13.90 -20.92
N ILE A 153 12.27 -14.71 -20.01
CA ILE A 153 11.89 -16.13 -19.87
C ILE A 153 11.18 -16.40 -18.53
N VAL A 154 10.15 -17.24 -18.56
CA VAL A 154 9.48 -17.78 -17.37
C VAL A 154 9.60 -19.29 -17.38
N ALA A 155 9.97 -19.88 -16.23
CA ALA A 155 9.92 -21.32 -16.02
C ALA A 155 8.82 -21.67 -15.01
N SER A 156 7.98 -22.65 -15.32
CA SER A 156 6.85 -23.06 -14.46
C SER A 156 6.58 -24.55 -14.53
N GLU A 157 6.78 -25.26 -13.43
CA GLU A 157 6.62 -26.70 -13.28
C GLU A 157 5.39 -27.11 -12.45
N VAL A 158 4.69 -28.20 -12.79
CA VAL A 158 3.48 -28.65 -12.07
C VAL A 158 3.66 -28.71 -10.54
N TYR A 159 4.78 -29.27 -10.09
CA TYR A 159 5.16 -29.42 -8.68
C TYR A 159 6.33 -28.53 -8.28
N GLY A 160 6.57 -27.46 -9.04
CA GLY A 160 7.69 -26.56 -8.81
C GLY A 160 7.71 -25.92 -7.42
N VAL A 161 6.57 -25.89 -6.71
CA VAL A 161 6.47 -25.30 -5.36
C VAL A 161 7.13 -26.20 -4.31
N ASP A 162 7.11 -27.51 -4.57
CA ASP A 162 7.69 -28.55 -3.72
C ASP A 162 9.20 -28.68 -3.99
N ASP A 163 9.62 -28.58 -5.26
CA ASP A 163 11.02 -28.55 -5.69
C ASP A 163 11.22 -27.56 -6.84
N MET A 164 12.16 -26.62 -6.69
CA MET A 164 12.42 -25.54 -7.64
C MET A 164 13.61 -25.80 -8.57
N GLU A 165 14.27 -26.96 -8.47
CA GLU A 165 15.53 -27.22 -9.18
C GLU A 165 15.39 -27.01 -10.70
N ASN A 166 14.35 -27.55 -11.32
CA ASN A 166 14.14 -27.39 -12.77
C ASN A 166 13.83 -25.94 -13.16
N GLU A 167 12.97 -25.24 -12.41
CA GLU A 167 12.62 -23.85 -12.70
C GLU A 167 13.85 -22.93 -12.58
N THR A 168 14.63 -23.10 -11.51
CA THR A 168 15.86 -22.32 -11.28
C THR A 168 16.96 -22.68 -12.26
N GLY A 169 17.08 -23.95 -12.66
CA GLY A 169 17.99 -24.41 -13.71
C GLY A 169 17.71 -23.74 -15.06
N VAL A 170 16.45 -23.70 -15.49
CA VAL A 170 16.05 -22.97 -16.71
C VAL A 170 16.39 -21.49 -16.62
N CYS A 171 16.14 -20.86 -15.47
CA CYS A 171 16.48 -19.45 -15.25
C CYS A 171 18.00 -19.20 -15.31
N GLY A 172 18.80 -20.12 -14.76
CA GLY A 172 20.26 -20.06 -14.83
C GLY A 172 20.78 -20.10 -16.27
N ILE A 173 20.22 -20.99 -17.10
CA ILE A 173 20.57 -21.09 -18.52
C ILE A 173 20.15 -19.83 -19.29
N ALA A 174 18.94 -19.32 -19.05
CA ALA A 174 18.48 -18.07 -19.67
C ALA A 174 19.40 -16.88 -19.36
N LYS A 175 19.82 -16.75 -18.08
CA LYS A 175 20.78 -15.72 -17.65
C LYS A 175 22.15 -15.88 -18.32
N GLN A 176 22.66 -17.10 -18.47
CA GLN A 176 23.90 -17.35 -19.24
C GLN A 176 23.78 -16.95 -20.71
N MET A 177 22.56 -16.96 -21.26
CA MET A 177 22.25 -16.52 -22.63
C MET A 177 21.97 -15.01 -22.71
N GLY A 178 22.10 -14.26 -21.62
CA GLY A 178 21.88 -12.81 -21.57
C GLY A 178 20.42 -12.38 -21.46
N LEU A 179 19.53 -13.29 -21.05
CA LEU A 179 18.11 -13.01 -20.84
C LEU A 179 17.77 -12.96 -19.35
N GLU A 180 16.90 -12.04 -18.98
CA GLU A 180 16.27 -12.07 -17.67
C GLU A 180 15.25 -13.20 -17.59
N ALA A 181 15.15 -13.82 -16.42
CA ALA A 181 14.29 -14.98 -16.22
C ALA A 181 13.66 -15.04 -14.82
N THR A 182 12.44 -15.56 -14.75
CA THR A 182 11.66 -15.74 -13.52
C THR A 182 11.27 -17.21 -13.32
N ALA A 183 11.61 -17.77 -12.17
CA ALA A 183 11.07 -19.05 -11.71
C ALA A 183 9.71 -18.81 -11.03
N ALA A 184 8.66 -19.47 -11.50
CA ALA A 184 7.31 -19.17 -11.03
C ALA A 184 7.09 -19.48 -9.54
N SER A 185 7.85 -20.42 -8.97
CA SER A 185 7.82 -20.79 -7.54
C SER A 185 8.63 -19.87 -6.65
N GLU A 186 9.49 -19.03 -7.22
CA GLU A 186 10.19 -17.97 -6.48
C GLU A 186 9.24 -16.82 -6.15
N ILE A 187 8.20 -16.63 -6.98
CA ILE A 187 7.18 -15.60 -6.79
C ILE A 187 6.15 -16.01 -5.73
N THR A 188 5.72 -17.26 -5.75
CA THR A 188 4.73 -17.79 -4.80
C THR A 188 4.86 -19.30 -4.64
N LYS A 189 4.66 -19.78 -3.42
CA LYS A 189 4.63 -21.20 -3.06
C LYS A 189 3.22 -21.80 -3.06
N LEU A 190 2.22 -21.05 -3.52
CA LEU A 190 0.85 -21.53 -3.63
C LEU A 190 0.63 -22.38 -4.89
N TYR A 191 -0.16 -23.45 -4.75
CA TYR A 191 -0.60 -24.26 -5.88
C TYR A 191 -1.49 -23.49 -6.87
N GLY A 192 -1.68 -24.05 -8.06
CA GLY A 192 -2.50 -23.46 -9.12
C GLY A 192 -1.66 -23.02 -10.32
N LEU A 193 -1.21 -24.00 -11.11
CA LEU A 193 -0.23 -23.86 -12.19
C LEU A 193 -0.55 -22.72 -13.16
N THR A 194 -1.78 -22.60 -13.66
CA THR A 194 -2.17 -21.52 -14.58
C THR A 194 -2.03 -20.13 -13.95
N ARG A 195 -2.50 -19.95 -12.70
CA ARG A 195 -2.42 -18.66 -12.00
C ARG A 195 -0.97 -18.32 -11.61
N ARG A 196 -0.18 -19.31 -11.21
CA ARG A 196 1.24 -19.18 -10.88
C ARG A 196 2.05 -18.78 -12.11
N THR A 197 1.89 -19.50 -13.22
CA THR A 197 2.52 -19.20 -14.52
C THR A 197 2.15 -17.80 -15.00
N ARG A 198 0.87 -17.41 -14.91
CA ARG A 198 0.42 -16.07 -15.30
C ARG A 198 1.03 -14.98 -14.42
N THR A 199 1.10 -15.21 -13.11
CA THR A 199 1.71 -14.27 -12.17
C THR A 199 3.20 -14.09 -12.47
N ALA A 200 3.91 -15.18 -12.77
CA ALA A 200 5.32 -15.14 -13.18
C ALA A 200 5.51 -14.43 -14.54
N ALA A 201 4.60 -14.62 -15.50
CA ALA A 201 4.62 -13.89 -16.76
C ALA A 201 4.43 -12.38 -16.59
N ILE A 202 3.48 -11.96 -15.75
CA ILE A 202 3.30 -10.54 -15.42
C ILE A 202 4.59 -9.99 -14.77
N ASN A 203 5.16 -10.71 -13.81
CA ASN A 203 6.41 -10.34 -13.14
C ASN A 203 7.58 -10.17 -14.12
N ALA A 204 7.81 -11.16 -14.99
CA ALA A 204 8.88 -11.12 -15.96
C ALA A 204 8.69 -9.98 -16.97
N SER A 205 7.46 -9.72 -17.40
CA SER A 205 7.16 -8.71 -18.43
C SER A 205 7.59 -7.28 -18.04
N ILE A 206 7.54 -6.93 -16.75
CA ILE A 206 7.92 -5.59 -16.26
C ILE A 206 9.38 -5.51 -15.82
N LEU A 207 10.08 -6.64 -15.70
CA LEU A 207 11.41 -6.72 -15.10
C LEU A 207 12.44 -5.80 -15.79
N PRO A 208 12.55 -5.74 -17.13
CA PRO A 208 13.54 -4.86 -17.78
C PRO A 208 13.33 -3.37 -17.45
N LYS A 209 12.07 -2.90 -17.47
CA LYS A 209 11.72 -1.50 -17.17
C LYS A 209 12.06 -1.15 -15.72
N MET A 210 11.74 -2.06 -14.81
CA MET A 210 11.99 -1.87 -13.38
C MET A 210 13.48 -1.88 -13.03
N LEU A 211 14.25 -2.77 -13.65
CA LEU A 211 15.71 -2.82 -13.46
C LEU A 211 16.40 -1.53 -13.90
N ASN A 212 16.01 -0.98 -15.06
CA ASN A 212 16.59 0.26 -15.54
C ASN A 212 16.37 1.40 -14.52
N THR A 213 15.12 1.58 -14.09
CA THR A 213 14.75 2.63 -13.12
C THR A 213 15.48 2.46 -11.78
N ALA A 214 15.57 1.23 -11.27
CA ALA A 214 16.20 0.96 -9.98
C ALA A 214 17.72 1.19 -10.02
N ASN A 215 18.41 0.71 -11.06
CA ASN A 215 19.85 0.87 -11.20
C ASN A 215 20.23 2.36 -11.36
N GLU A 216 19.50 3.11 -12.19
CA GLU A 216 19.72 4.55 -12.36
C GLU A 216 19.53 5.31 -11.04
N THR A 217 18.54 4.92 -10.25
CA THR A 217 18.29 5.51 -8.93
C THR A 217 19.40 5.14 -7.94
N GLU A 218 19.86 3.89 -7.92
CA GLU A 218 20.93 3.43 -7.02
C GLU A 218 22.25 4.13 -7.30
N GLU A 219 22.67 4.18 -8.56
CA GLU A 219 23.88 4.89 -8.99
C GLU A 219 23.84 6.36 -8.57
N SER A 220 22.65 6.96 -8.66
CA SER A 220 22.43 8.34 -8.29
C SER A 220 22.56 8.59 -6.78
N VAL A 221 21.97 7.74 -5.95
CA VAL A 221 22.08 7.81 -4.48
C VAL A 221 23.55 7.63 -4.07
N ARG A 222 24.25 6.65 -4.66
CA ARG A 222 25.69 6.44 -4.43
C ARG A 222 26.53 7.65 -4.87
N SER A 223 26.20 8.29 -6.00
CA SER A 223 26.90 9.49 -6.49
C SER A 223 26.77 10.70 -5.56
N ALA A 224 25.74 10.72 -4.71
CA ALA A 224 25.52 11.77 -3.72
C ALA A 224 26.32 11.54 -2.41
N GLY A 225 27.11 10.47 -2.32
CA GLY A 225 27.96 10.16 -1.16
C GLY A 225 27.25 9.34 -0.08
N VAL A 226 26.08 8.76 -0.37
CA VAL A 226 25.37 7.87 0.55
C VAL A 226 25.82 6.44 0.33
N GLU A 227 26.24 5.78 1.41
CA GLU A 227 26.83 4.44 1.37
C GLU A 227 25.81 3.32 1.64
N VAL A 228 24.64 3.65 2.20
CA VAL A 228 23.61 2.65 2.51
C VAL A 228 22.91 2.13 1.25
N PRO A 229 22.49 0.85 1.23
CA PRO A 229 21.72 0.28 0.12
C PRO A 229 20.43 1.06 -0.13
N LEU A 230 20.06 1.21 -1.40
CA LEU A 230 18.76 1.74 -1.79
C LEU A 230 17.69 0.67 -1.60
N MET A 231 16.68 1.00 -0.80
CA MET A 231 15.51 0.17 -0.59
C MET A 231 14.37 0.56 -1.54
N ILE A 232 13.59 -0.41 -1.98
CA ILE A 232 12.46 -0.26 -2.90
C ILE A 232 11.16 -0.56 -2.18
N MET A 233 10.21 0.38 -2.25
CA MET A 233 8.88 0.23 -1.66
C MET A 233 8.07 -0.85 -2.36
N ARG A 234 7.40 -1.68 -1.57
CA ARG A 234 6.46 -2.72 -2.00
C ARG A 234 5.01 -2.24 -1.88
N GLY A 235 4.11 -2.84 -2.65
CA GLY A 235 2.66 -2.61 -2.63
C GLY A 235 1.97 -3.07 -1.35
N ASP A 236 2.61 -3.95 -0.56
CA ASP A 236 2.10 -4.42 0.73
C ASP A 236 2.57 -3.58 1.94
N GLY A 237 3.19 -2.43 1.69
CA GLY A 237 3.61 -1.49 2.73
C GLY A 237 5.02 -1.73 3.28
N GLY A 238 5.74 -2.75 2.81
CA GLY A 238 7.14 -2.97 3.17
C GLY A 238 8.14 -2.35 2.20
N VAL A 239 9.42 -2.57 2.49
CA VAL A 239 10.53 -2.33 1.55
C VAL A 239 11.37 -3.58 1.34
N MET A 240 12.11 -3.63 0.24
CA MET A 240 13.10 -4.67 -0.06
C MET A 240 14.30 -4.08 -0.79
N GLU A 241 15.46 -4.73 -0.71
CA GLU A 241 16.62 -4.37 -1.52
C GLU A 241 16.39 -4.59 -3.02
N ILE A 242 17.20 -3.91 -3.85
CA ILE A 242 17.16 -4.04 -5.31
C ILE A 242 17.39 -5.50 -5.75
N SER A 243 18.28 -6.22 -5.07
CA SER A 243 18.59 -7.65 -5.34
C SER A 243 17.33 -8.52 -5.32
N GLU A 244 16.46 -8.32 -4.34
CA GLU A 244 15.16 -9.01 -4.24
C GLU A 244 14.14 -8.46 -5.23
N MET A 245 14.14 -7.15 -5.47
CA MET A 245 13.32 -6.55 -6.50
C MET A 245 13.59 -7.15 -7.88
N LYS A 246 14.84 -7.54 -8.22
CA LYS A 246 15.16 -8.20 -9.50
C LYS A 246 14.45 -9.55 -9.68
N LYS A 247 14.13 -10.24 -8.59
CA LYS A 247 13.39 -11.51 -8.62
C LYS A 247 11.89 -11.26 -8.73
N ARG A 248 11.38 -10.29 -7.96
CA ARG A 248 9.95 -10.05 -7.74
C ARG A 248 9.55 -8.58 -8.00
N PRO A 249 9.84 -7.97 -9.17
CA PRO A 249 9.50 -6.56 -9.43
C PRO A 249 8.00 -6.28 -9.31
N VAL A 250 7.16 -7.29 -9.51
CA VAL A 250 5.70 -7.17 -9.41
C VAL A 250 5.24 -6.77 -8.01
N LEU A 251 6.03 -7.03 -6.96
CA LEU A 251 5.73 -6.57 -5.60
C LEU A 251 5.78 -5.05 -5.46
N THR A 252 6.34 -4.32 -6.43
CA THR A 252 6.37 -2.84 -6.43
C THR A 252 5.10 -2.23 -7.03
N MET A 253 4.19 -3.05 -7.57
CA MET A 253 2.88 -2.56 -8.00
C MET A 253 2.17 -1.86 -6.84
N LEU A 254 1.56 -0.71 -7.12
CA LEU A 254 0.84 0.08 -6.10
C LEU A 254 1.73 0.54 -4.92
N SER A 255 3.06 0.61 -5.07
CA SER A 255 3.96 1.03 -3.98
C SER A 255 3.75 2.47 -3.51
N GLY A 256 3.34 3.38 -4.41
CA GLY A 256 2.99 4.76 -4.04
C GLY A 256 1.79 4.83 -3.10
N PRO A 257 0.62 4.31 -3.50
CA PRO A 257 -0.54 4.19 -2.62
C PRO A 257 -0.22 3.45 -1.30
N ALA A 258 0.63 2.42 -1.37
CA ALA A 258 1.08 1.70 -0.20
C ALA A 258 1.88 2.57 0.78
N ALA A 259 2.83 3.34 0.27
CA ALA A 259 3.63 4.27 1.07
C ALA A 259 2.75 5.29 1.77
N SER A 260 1.75 5.78 1.06
CA SER A 260 0.72 6.68 1.53
C SER A 260 -0.10 6.14 2.72
N VAL A 261 -0.54 4.88 2.64
CA VAL A 261 -1.18 4.17 3.76
C VAL A 261 -0.20 3.96 4.93
N MET A 262 1.05 3.59 4.64
CA MET A 262 2.07 3.36 5.67
C MET A 262 2.46 4.64 6.40
N GLY A 263 2.60 5.77 5.69
CA GLY A 263 2.81 7.07 6.29
C GLY A 263 1.67 7.41 7.24
N SER A 264 0.44 7.09 6.87
CA SER A 264 -0.70 7.32 7.77
C SER A 264 -0.70 6.43 9.01
N LEU A 265 -0.34 5.17 8.84
CA LEU A 265 -0.24 4.24 9.96
C LEU A 265 0.88 4.66 10.93
N MET A 266 2.07 4.97 10.40
CA MET A 266 3.28 5.13 11.20
C MET A 266 3.49 6.56 11.70
N TYR A 267 3.22 7.57 10.88
CA TYR A 267 3.41 8.98 11.22
C TYR A 267 2.17 9.56 11.91
N LEU A 268 0.98 9.34 11.34
CA LEU A 268 -0.26 9.87 11.89
C LEU A 268 -0.86 9.00 13.00
N ARG A 269 -0.28 7.81 13.22
CA ARG A 269 -0.75 6.82 14.20
C ARG A 269 -2.22 6.41 13.97
N ALA A 270 -2.66 6.38 12.71
CA ALA A 270 -4.03 6.01 12.37
C ALA A 270 -4.29 4.53 12.71
N SER A 271 -5.34 4.25 13.50
CA SER A 271 -5.71 2.88 13.90
C SER A 271 -6.89 2.34 13.08
N ASN A 272 -7.97 3.11 12.96
CA ASN A 272 -9.17 2.75 12.23
C ASN A 272 -9.56 3.91 11.31
N GLY A 273 -9.56 3.70 10.00
CA GLY A 273 -9.88 4.76 9.06
C GLY A 273 -9.86 4.34 7.61
N VAL A 274 -10.62 5.09 6.80
CA VAL A 274 -10.54 5.02 5.35
C VAL A 274 -9.56 6.10 4.91
N TYR A 275 -8.42 5.66 4.39
CA TYR A 275 -7.39 6.52 3.86
C TYR A 275 -7.80 7.01 2.48
N PHE A 276 -7.66 8.31 2.24
CA PHE A 276 -8.22 8.99 1.08
C PHE A 276 -7.18 9.92 0.45
N GLU A 277 -6.22 9.33 -0.29
CA GLU A 277 -5.15 10.07 -0.95
C GLU A 277 -5.63 10.69 -2.24
N VAL A 278 -5.55 12.01 -2.34
CA VAL A 278 -5.93 12.74 -3.54
C VAL A 278 -4.70 13.42 -4.13
N GLY A 279 -4.34 12.98 -5.34
CA GLY A 279 -3.33 13.62 -6.16
C GLY A 279 -3.92 14.66 -7.13
N GLY A 280 -3.15 14.97 -8.18
CA GLY A 280 -3.62 15.76 -9.32
C GLY A 280 -4.40 14.94 -10.36
N THR A 281 -4.14 13.64 -10.44
CA THR A 281 -4.69 12.77 -11.51
C THR A 281 -5.59 11.66 -10.97
N THR A 282 -5.22 11.05 -9.86
CA THR A 282 -5.94 9.92 -9.25
C THR A 282 -6.23 10.15 -7.77
N THR A 283 -7.23 9.43 -7.27
CA THR A 283 -7.49 9.26 -5.84
C THR A 283 -7.31 7.79 -5.47
N ASN A 284 -6.56 7.52 -4.39
CA ASN A 284 -6.34 6.18 -3.87
C ASN A 284 -7.08 6.04 -2.54
N ILE A 285 -7.94 5.01 -2.42
CA ILE A 285 -8.73 4.76 -1.23
C ILE A 285 -8.35 3.42 -0.63
N GLY A 286 -7.88 3.42 0.61
CA GLY A 286 -7.48 2.21 1.35
C GLY A 286 -8.09 2.16 2.74
N VAL A 287 -7.92 1.03 3.44
CA VAL A 287 -8.44 0.83 4.80
C VAL A 287 -7.31 0.47 5.74
N ILE A 288 -7.29 1.13 6.91
CA ILE A 288 -6.54 0.70 8.08
C ILE A 288 -7.57 0.26 9.12
N LYS A 289 -7.41 -0.96 9.62
CA LYS A 289 -8.25 -1.55 10.67
C LYS A 289 -7.36 -2.11 11.78
N ASP A 290 -7.66 -1.75 13.03
CA ASP A 290 -6.94 -2.21 14.22
C ASP A 290 -5.43 -2.00 14.13
N GLY A 291 -5.01 -0.84 13.59
CA GLY A 291 -3.59 -0.51 13.41
C GLY A 291 -2.88 -1.36 12.35
N ARG A 292 -3.65 -2.01 11.46
CA ARG A 292 -3.13 -2.84 10.37
C ARG A 292 -3.75 -2.41 9.04
N PRO A 293 -2.94 -2.27 7.98
CA PRO A 293 -3.47 -1.92 6.68
C PRO A 293 -4.10 -3.17 6.05
N ALA A 294 -5.21 -2.99 5.36
CA ALA A 294 -5.92 -4.07 4.71
C ALA A 294 -5.13 -4.61 3.49
N ILE A 295 -4.99 -5.93 3.38
CA ILE A 295 -4.24 -6.61 2.33
C ILE A 295 -5.17 -7.52 1.51
N ASP A 296 -4.94 -7.61 0.21
CA ASP A 296 -5.57 -8.58 -0.69
C ASP A 296 -4.61 -8.91 -1.87
N TYR A 297 -4.98 -9.89 -2.70
CA TYR A 297 -4.24 -10.18 -3.92
C TYR A 297 -4.56 -9.18 -5.02
N SER A 298 -3.50 -8.69 -5.68
CA SER A 298 -3.61 -7.78 -6.81
C SER A 298 -4.29 -8.42 -8.03
N ILE A 299 -5.04 -7.60 -8.75
CA ILE A 299 -5.69 -7.96 -10.02
C ILE A 299 -5.06 -7.12 -11.13
N VAL A 300 -4.62 -7.76 -12.22
CA VAL A 300 -4.06 -7.11 -13.40
C VAL A 300 -4.92 -7.42 -14.60
N GLY A 301 -5.56 -6.43 -15.23
CA GLY A 301 -6.42 -6.63 -16.40
C GLY A 301 -7.55 -7.66 -16.19
N GLY A 302 -8.10 -7.72 -14.98
CA GLY A 302 -9.10 -8.74 -14.61
C GLY A 302 -8.52 -10.11 -14.25
N HIS A 303 -7.21 -10.31 -14.37
CA HIS A 303 -6.53 -11.53 -13.97
C HIS A 303 -6.09 -11.47 -12.50
N ARG A 304 -6.67 -12.33 -11.65
CA ARG A 304 -6.23 -12.51 -10.26
C ARG A 304 -4.79 -13.06 -10.23
N THR A 305 -3.90 -12.41 -9.50
CA THR A 305 -2.50 -12.81 -9.31
C THR A 305 -2.26 -13.38 -7.91
N TYR A 306 -1.10 -13.95 -7.62
CA TYR A 306 -0.70 -14.32 -6.24
C TYR A 306 0.12 -13.23 -5.55
N ILE A 307 0.05 -11.99 -6.03
CA ILE A 307 0.83 -10.88 -5.49
C ILE A 307 0.02 -10.18 -4.40
N SER A 308 0.49 -10.32 -3.16
CA SER A 308 -0.05 -9.61 -2.01
C SER A 308 0.22 -8.12 -2.12
N SER A 309 -0.80 -7.30 -1.92
CA SER A 309 -0.73 -5.83 -1.93
C SER A 309 -1.74 -5.27 -0.94
N LEU A 310 -1.53 -4.02 -0.53
CA LEU A 310 -2.59 -3.27 0.14
C LEU A 310 -3.83 -3.20 -0.77
N ASP A 311 -5.01 -3.45 -0.19
CA ASP A 311 -6.28 -3.33 -0.90
C ASP A 311 -6.65 -1.86 -1.03
N VAL A 312 -6.11 -1.27 -2.09
CA VAL A 312 -6.29 0.13 -2.43
C VAL A 312 -7.04 0.23 -3.74
N ARG A 313 -8.07 1.08 -3.75
CA ARG A 313 -8.89 1.36 -4.94
C ARG A 313 -8.43 2.67 -5.56
N VAL A 314 -7.96 2.57 -6.81
CA VAL A 314 -7.47 3.71 -7.58
C VAL A 314 -8.59 4.24 -8.46
N LEU A 315 -8.90 5.52 -8.34
CA LEU A 315 -9.95 6.19 -9.09
C LEU A 315 -9.36 7.31 -9.96
N GLY A 316 -9.85 7.40 -11.21
CA GLY A 316 -9.55 8.50 -12.14
C GLY A 316 -10.30 9.80 -11.81
N VAL A 317 -10.40 10.17 -10.53
CA VAL A 317 -10.98 11.44 -10.08
C VAL A 317 -10.11 11.98 -8.97
N ALA A 318 -9.68 13.24 -9.07
CA ALA A 318 -8.68 13.85 -8.19
C ALA A 318 -8.79 15.38 -8.22
N GLY A 319 -7.89 16.10 -7.54
CA GLY A 319 -7.94 17.57 -7.51
C GLY A 319 -7.86 18.21 -8.91
N GLY A 320 -7.06 17.64 -9.81
CA GLY A 320 -6.85 18.13 -11.16
C GLY A 320 -7.74 17.55 -12.25
N SER A 321 -8.75 16.75 -11.89
CA SER A 321 -9.64 16.14 -12.88
C SER A 321 -10.40 17.21 -13.65
N MET A 322 -10.42 17.07 -14.96
CA MET A 322 -11.09 17.99 -15.88
C MET A 322 -12.61 17.76 -15.85
N VAL A 323 -13.34 18.83 -16.08
CA VAL A 323 -14.81 18.82 -16.12
C VAL A 323 -15.27 18.45 -17.52
N ARG A 324 -16.27 17.56 -17.61
CA ARG A 324 -17.04 17.29 -18.83
C ARG A 324 -18.45 17.86 -18.65
N ALA A 325 -18.91 18.67 -19.58
CA ALA A 325 -20.16 19.40 -19.40
C ALA A 325 -20.92 19.58 -20.72
N ASP A 326 -22.21 19.88 -20.59
CA ASP A 326 -23.04 20.39 -21.68
C ASP A 326 -23.98 21.49 -21.17
N LYS A 327 -24.89 21.95 -22.02
CA LYS A 327 -25.88 22.99 -21.67
C LYS A 327 -26.80 22.62 -20.49
N ASN A 328 -26.94 21.34 -20.15
CA ASN A 328 -27.84 20.88 -19.10
C ASN A 328 -27.16 20.81 -17.74
N GLY A 329 -25.84 20.62 -17.70
CA GLY A 329 -25.16 20.24 -16.46
C GLY A 329 -23.71 19.81 -16.63
N VAL A 330 -23.05 19.63 -15.50
CA VAL A 330 -21.81 18.86 -15.45
C VAL A 330 -22.18 17.39 -15.66
N LYS A 331 -21.70 16.82 -16.76
CA LYS A 331 -21.92 15.41 -17.11
C LYS A 331 -21.04 14.50 -16.26
N ASP A 332 -19.78 14.84 -16.16
CA ASP A 332 -18.77 14.00 -15.54
C ASP A 332 -17.53 14.81 -15.12
N VAL A 333 -16.68 14.23 -14.28
CA VAL A 333 -15.37 14.80 -13.89
C VAL A 333 -14.30 13.70 -13.95
N GLY A 334 -13.22 13.96 -14.70
CA GLY A 334 -12.27 12.94 -15.12
C GLY A 334 -12.80 12.07 -16.27
N PRO A 335 -12.12 10.96 -16.63
CA PRO A 335 -10.87 10.47 -16.04
C PRO A 335 -9.62 11.29 -16.40
N ARG A 336 -9.71 12.22 -17.38
CA ARG A 336 -8.58 13.08 -17.73
C ARG A 336 -8.32 14.13 -16.66
N SER A 337 -7.05 14.41 -16.44
CA SER A 337 -6.58 15.52 -15.60
C SER A 337 -5.98 16.62 -16.45
N ALA A 338 -5.95 17.83 -15.90
CA ALA A 338 -5.34 18.99 -16.54
C ALA A 338 -3.87 18.74 -16.92
N HIS A 339 -3.15 17.97 -16.09
CA HIS A 339 -1.76 17.57 -16.37
C HIS A 339 -1.65 16.73 -17.66
N ILE A 340 -2.53 15.73 -17.85
CA ILE A 340 -2.55 14.89 -19.05
C ILE A 340 -2.91 15.72 -20.31
N ALA A 341 -3.77 16.72 -20.14
CA ALA A 341 -4.17 17.64 -21.20
C ALA A 341 -3.15 18.77 -21.47
N GLY A 342 -2.09 18.89 -20.67
CA GLY A 342 -1.09 19.96 -20.79
C GLY A 342 -1.65 21.35 -20.47
N MET A 343 -2.61 21.45 -19.53
CA MET A 343 -3.26 22.70 -19.14
C MET A 343 -3.01 23.06 -17.68
N ASP A 344 -2.95 24.36 -17.41
CA ASP A 344 -2.90 24.90 -16.04
C ASP A 344 -4.29 24.90 -15.40
N TYR A 345 -4.31 24.83 -14.06
CA TYR A 345 -5.56 24.93 -13.30
C TYR A 345 -5.92 26.40 -13.19
N ALA A 346 -7.17 26.76 -13.45
CA ALA A 346 -7.60 28.15 -13.41
C ALA A 346 -7.38 28.81 -12.04
N VAL A 347 -7.56 28.04 -10.96
CA VAL A 347 -7.39 28.53 -9.58
C VAL A 347 -5.95 28.93 -9.21
N PHE A 348 -4.95 28.40 -9.94
CA PHE A 348 -3.54 28.76 -9.75
C PHE A 348 -3.03 29.73 -10.83
N THR A 349 -3.88 30.13 -11.76
CA THR A 349 -3.54 31.12 -12.78
C THR A 349 -3.73 32.53 -12.18
N PRO A 350 -2.78 33.46 -12.38
CA PRO A 350 -2.94 34.85 -11.94
C PRO A 350 -4.25 35.44 -12.47
N GLU A 351 -4.98 36.15 -11.62
CA GLU A 351 -6.34 36.61 -11.93
C GLU A 351 -6.37 37.60 -13.10
N GLU A 352 -5.32 38.42 -13.20
CA GLU A 352 -5.06 39.39 -14.25
C GLU A 352 -4.77 38.77 -15.61
N GLU A 353 -4.35 37.50 -15.68
CA GLU A 353 -4.19 36.77 -16.94
C GLU A 353 -5.54 36.31 -17.51
N ILE A 354 -6.57 36.17 -16.66
CA ILE A 354 -7.90 35.65 -17.04
C ILE A 354 -8.75 36.79 -17.61
N VAL A 355 -8.41 37.20 -18.84
CA VAL A 355 -9.10 38.25 -19.61
C VAL A 355 -9.95 37.62 -20.72
N ASP A 356 -11.19 38.08 -20.84
CA ASP A 356 -12.21 37.59 -21.78
C ASP A 356 -12.28 36.05 -21.87
N PRO A 357 -12.46 35.34 -20.74
CA PRO A 357 -12.46 33.88 -20.73
C PRO A 357 -13.62 33.35 -21.57
N LYS A 358 -13.36 32.36 -22.42
CA LYS A 358 -14.37 31.69 -23.25
C LYS A 358 -14.34 30.19 -23.01
N VAL A 359 -15.51 29.61 -22.75
CA VAL A 359 -15.64 28.16 -22.66
C VAL A 359 -15.50 27.53 -24.04
N ILE A 360 -14.64 26.52 -24.14
CA ILE A 360 -14.48 25.68 -25.32
C ILE A 360 -14.61 24.21 -24.89
N PHE A 361 -15.14 23.40 -25.80
CA PHE A 361 -15.26 21.96 -25.64
C PHE A 361 -14.29 21.27 -26.60
N PHE A 362 -13.57 20.25 -26.13
CA PHE A 362 -12.55 19.56 -26.92
C PHE A 362 -12.29 18.13 -26.44
N SER A 363 -11.52 17.35 -27.22
CA SER A 363 -11.00 16.04 -26.85
C SER A 363 -9.53 16.17 -26.40
N PRO A 364 -9.17 15.88 -25.13
CA PRO A 364 -7.79 16.00 -24.64
C PRO A 364 -6.78 15.07 -25.32
N LYS A 365 -7.21 13.84 -25.63
CA LYS A 365 -6.44 12.84 -26.38
C LYS A 365 -7.31 12.21 -27.46
N GLU A 366 -6.67 11.54 -28.42
CA GLU A 366 -7.37 10.76 -29.43
C GLU A 366 -8.25 9.68 -28.76
N GLY A 367 -9.52 9.60 -29.18
CA GLY A 367 -10.52 8.70 -28.61
C GLY A 367 -11.26 9.24 -27.37
N ASP A 368 -10.83 10.38 -26.80
CA ASP A 368 -11.59 11.02 -25.73
C ASP A 368 -12.87 11.70 -26.26
N PRO A 369 -13.96 11.71 -25.48
CA PRO A 369 -15.13 12.54 -25.77
C PRO A 369 -14.75 14.01 -26.01
N ASP A 370 -15.53 14.71 -26.83
CA ASP A 370 -15.31 16.11 -27.21
C ASP A 370 -15.97 17.11 -26.24
N ASP A 371 -16.47 16.64 -25.11
CA ASP A 371 -17.21 17.43 -24.11
C ASP A 371 -16.37 17.87 -22.90
N TYR A 372 -15.03 17.76 -22.97
CA TYR A 372 -14.15 18.30 -21.93
C TYR A 372 -14.07 19.82 -22.02
N VAL A 373 -14.13 20.46 -20.86
CA VAL A 373 -14.09 21.91 -20.72
C VAL A 373 -12.63 22.40 -20.74
N ALA A 374 -12.35 23.37 -21.60
CA ALA A 374 -11.21 24.28 -21.46
C ALA A 374 -11.69 25.72 -21.53
N ILE A 375 -10.88 26.63 -20.99
CA ILE A 375 -11.12 28.07 -20.99
C ILE A 375 -10.02 28.71 -21.81
N GLU A 376 -10.41 29.29 -22.93
CA GLU A 376 -9.52 30.05 -23.81
C GLU A 376 -9.51 31.52 -23.37
N LEU A 377 -8.33 32.06 -23.09
CA LEU A 377 -8.13 33.44 -22.66
C LEU A 377 -7.88 34.34 -23.88
N ALA A 378 -8.03 35.66 -23.72
CA ALA A 378 -7.71 36.63 -24.78
C ALA A 378 -6.28 36.50 -25.33
N SER A 379 -5.33 36.02 -24.50
CA SER A 379 -3.95 35.75 -24.89
C SER A 379 -3.76 34.52 -25.80
N GLY A 380 -4.80 33.71 -25.98
CA GLY A 380 -4.74 32.40 -26.64
C GLY A 380 -4.27 31.26 -25.73
N LYS A 381 -3.85 31.55 -24.49
CA LYS A 381 -3.54 30.52 -23.48
C LYS A 381 -4.80 29.74 -23.13
N ARG A 382 -4.67 28.42 -22.98
CA ARG A 382 -5.75 27.53 -22.54
C ARG A 382 -5.48 27.05 -21.12
N ILE A 383 -6.46 27.25 -20.25
CA ILE A 383 -6.49 26.75 -18.88
C ILE A 383 -7.76 25.89 -18.70
N THR A 384 -7.90 25.20 -17.57
CA THR A 384 -9.10 24.40 -17.30
C THR A 384 -9.64 24.58 -15.88
N ILE A 385 -10.93 24.29 -15.74
CA ILE A 385 -11.63 24.15 -14.47
C ILE A 385 -11.39 22.72 -13.95
N THR A 386 -11.21 22.59 -12.64
CA THR A 386 -10.95 21.31 -11.95
C THR A 386 -11.73 21.19 -10.64
N ASN A 387 -11.68 20.02 -9.98
CA ASN A 387 -12.22 19.85 -8.62
C ASN A 387 -11.61 20.85 -7.63
N THR A 388 -10.29 21.12 -7.72
CA THR A 388 -9.63 22.14 -6.89
C THR A 388 -10.22 23.53 -7.12
N CYS A 389 -10.57 23.87 -8.37
CA CYS A 389 -11.25 25.15 -8.66
C CYS A 389 -12.62 25.21 -7.98
N ALA A 390 -13.43 24.17 -8.11
CA ALA A 390 -14.76 24.11 -7.52
C ALA A 390 -14.73 24.20 -5.98
N ALA A 391 -13.80 23.49 -5.33
CA ALA A 391 -13.66 23.53 -3.87
C ALA A 391 -13.23 24.91 -3.35
N ASN A 392 -12.33 25.61 -4.06
CA ASN A 392 -11.95 27.00 -3.70
C ASN A 392 -13.12 27.97 -3.91
N VAL A 393 -13.90 27.83 -4.99
CA VAL A 393 -15.10 28.66 -5.26
C VAL A 393 -16.12 28.56 -4.12
N LEU A 394 -16.30 27.36 -3.57
CA LEU A 394 -17.21 27.06 -2.47
C LEU A 394 -16.61 27.35 -1.07
N GLY A 395 -15.35 27.78 -0.99
CA GLY A 395 -14.70 28.10 0.28
C GLY A 395 -14.39 26.87 1.16
N LEU A 396 -14.22 25.69 0.56
CA LEU A 396 -13.98 24.44 1.29
C LEU A 396 -12.50 24.21 1.66
N ILE A 397 -11.58 25.02 1.14
CA ILE A 397 -10.13 24.85 1.33
C ILE A 397 -9.59 25.96 2.23
N SER A 398 -8.94 25.57 3.34
CA SER A 398 -8.24 26.53 4.23
C SER A 398 -6.92 27.00 3.59
N PRO A 399 -6.49 28.27 3.81
CA PRO A 399 -5.24 28.83 3.28
C PRO A 399 -3.98 28.00 3.53
N ASP A 400 -3.94 27.23 4.61
CA ASP A 400 -2.77 26.41 4.98
C ASP A 400 -2.64 25.14 4.12
N ASN A 401 -3.65 24.79 3.32
CA ASN A 401 -3.62 23.59 2.49
C ASN A 401 -2.94 23.86 1.14
N PHE A 402 -2.19 22.87 0.66
CA PHE A 402 -1.54 22.91 -0.65
C PHE A 402 -2.49 23.21 -1.83
N ALA A 403 -3.75 22.77 -1.74
CA ALA A 403 -4.76 22.98 -2.78
C ALA A 403 -5.42 24.38 -2.74
N TYR A 404 -5.05 25.24 -1.78
CA TYR A 404 -5.59 26.59 -1.68
C TYR A 404 -5.07 27.46 -2.82
N GLY A 405 -5.99 28.14 -3.52
CA GLY A 405 -5.61 29.04 -4.61
C GLY A 405 -6.58 30.21 -4.73
N ASN A 406 -6.48 30.94 -5.83
CA ASN A 406 -7.27 32.15 -6.03
C ASN A 406 -8.71 31.80 -6.44
N ALA A 407 -9.64 31.89 -5.48
CA ALA A 407 -11.06 31.65 -5.73
C ALA A 407 -11.65 32.62 -6.77
N ASN A 408 -11.21 33.87 -6.86
CA ASN A 408 -11.69 34.82 -7.86
C ASN A 408 -11.24 34.43 -9.27
N ALA A 409 -9.99 33.97 -9.41
CA ALA A 409 -9.48 33.43 -10.67
C ALA A 409 -10.32 32.23 -11.13
N ALA A 410 -10.62 31.30 -10.22
CA ALA A 410 -11.51 30.18 -10.49
C ALA A 410 -12.94 30.62 -10.86
N ARG A 411 -13.51 31.63 -10.18
CA ARG A 411 -14.84 32.18 -10.51
C ARG A 411 -14.86 32.80 -11.90
N LYS A 412 -13.87 33.64 -12.23
CA LYS A 412 -13.73 34.26 -13.57
C LYS A 412 -13.66 33.22 -14.68
N ALA A 413 -12.86 32.16 -14.49
CA ALA A 413 -12.74 31.09 -15.46
C ALA A 413 -14.00 30.20 -15.55
N MET A 414 -14.75 30.05 -14.46
CA MET A 414 -15.97 29.23 -14.41
C MET A 414 -17.21 29.98 -14.93
N GLN A 415 -17.19 31.32 -14.95
CA GLN A 415 -18.31 32.15 -15.39
C GLN A 415 -18.82 31.81 -16.81
N PRO A 416 -17.98 31.66 -17.85
CA PRO A 416 -18.47 31.37 -19.20
C PRO A 416 -19.18 30.01 -19.30
N LEU A 417 -18.73 29.02 -18.52
CA LEU A 417 -19.38 27.72 -18.43
C LEU A 417 -20.73 27.85 -17.71
N ALA A 418 -20.78 28.61 -16.62
CA ALA A 418 -22.01 28.88 -15.88
C ALA A 418 -23.06 29.60 -16.75
N ASP A 419 -22.64 30.61 -17.51
CA ASP A 419 -23.49 31.34 -18.45
C ASP A 419 -24.02 30.42 -19.56
N TYR A 420 -23.14 29.57 -20.13
CA TYR A 420 -23.51 28.58 -21.14
C TYR A 420 -24.59 27.59 -20.65
N MET A 421 -24.61 27.29 -19.36
CA MET A 421 -25.55 26.37 -18.73
C MET A 421 -26.80 27.05 -18.16
N GLY A 422 -26.83 28.39 -18.13
CA GLY A 422 -27.87 29.16 -17.43
C GLY A 422 -27.89 28.93 -15.92
N LYS A 423 -26.70 28.85 -15.29
CA LYS A 423 -26.51 28.55 -13.86
C LYS A 423 -25.58 29.57 -13.20
N THR A 424 -25.54 29.58 -11.87
CA THR A 424 -24.50 30.33 -11.15
C THR A 424 -23.19 29.54 -11.09
N VAL A 425 -22.09 30.25 -10.83
CA VAL A 425 -20.76 29.65 -10.64
C VAL A 425 -20.76 28.67 -9.46
N GLU A 426 -21.44 28.98 -8.36
CA GLU A 426 -21.58 28.10 -7.19
C GLU A 426 -22.38 26.82 -7.50
N GLU A 427 -23.42 26.93 -8.33
CA GLU A 427 -24.20 25.77 -8.79
C GLU A 427 -23.36 24.83 -9.66
N VAL A 428 -22.52 25.39 -10.54
CA VAL A 428 -21.57 24.61 -11.36
C VAL A 428 -20.52 23.97 -10.47
N ALA A 429 -19.90 24.71 -9.55
CA ALA A 429 -18.92 24.18 -8.60
C ALA A 429 -19.49 23.02 -7.75
N THR A 430 -20.73 23.16 -7.28
CA THR A 430 -21.43 22.10 -6.53
C THR A 430 -21.67 20.86 -7.40
N GLN A 431 -22.04 21.04 -8.66
CA GLN A 431 -22.21 19.90 -9.58
C GLN A 431 -20.88 19.18 -9.85
N ILE A 432 -19.78 19.92 -10.04
CA ILE A 432 -18.44 19.35 -10.23
C ILE A 432 -18.08 18.41 -9.07
N LEU A 433 -18.17 18.90 -7.83
CA LEU A 433 -17.85 18.08 -6.65
C LEU A 433 -18.85 16.95 -6.42
N THR A 434 -20.13 17.14 -6.80
CA THR A 434 -21.14 16.08 -6.74
C THR A 434 -20.79 14.92 -7.67
N ARG A 435 -20.35 15.19 -8.91
CA ARG A 435 -19.91 14.13 -9.85
C ARG A 435 -18.67 13.40 -9.38
N ALA A 436 -17.75 14.11 -8.71
CA ALA A 436 -16.61 13.46 -8.08
C ALA A 436 -17.04 12.54 -6.92
N TYR A 437 -17.90 13.03 -6.03
CA TYR A 437 -18.46 12.28 -4.91
C TYR A 437 -19.18 10.99 -5.34
N GLU A 438 -20.01 11.06 -6.40
CA GLU A 438 -20.73 9.89 -6.95
C GLU A 438 -19.81 8.75 -7.40
N LYS A 439 -18.54 9.04 -7.71
CA LYS A 439 -17.52 8.02 -8.02
C LYS A 439 -16.80 7.49 -6.78
N ILE A 440 -16.70 8.31 -5.73
CA ILE A 440 -15.92 8.03 -4.52
C ILE A 440 -16.73 7.26 -3.48
N GLU A 441 -17.97 7.66 -3.23
CA GLU A 441 -18.82 7.09 -2.18
C GLU A 441 -18.99 5.57 -2.32
N PRO A 442 -19.28 5.00 -3.51
CA PRO A 442 -19.48 3.56 -3.64
C PRO A 442 -18.23 2.76 -3.23
N VAL A 443 -17.05 3.31 -3.47
CA VAL A 443 -15.77 2.68 -3.16
C VAL A 443 -15.51 2.67 -1.66
N ILE A 444 -15.77 3.79 -0.98
CA ILE A 444 -15.65 3.87 0.49
C ILE A 444 -16.64 2.89 1.13
N THR A 445 -17.88 2.85 0.64
CA THR A 445 -18.92 1.94 1.14
C THR A 445 -18.59 0.47 0.89
N GLU A 446 -18.06 0.11 -0.29
CA GLU A 446 -17.60 -1.26 -0.59
C GLU A 446 -16.45 -1.69 0.33
N LEU A 447 -15.44 -0.84 0.52
CA LEU A 447 -14.31 -1.14 1.39
C LEU A 447 -14.72 -1.26 2.85
N ALA A 448 -15.59 -0.36 3.33
CA ALA A 448 -16.13 -0.41 4.68
C ALA A 448 -16.92 -1.71 4.91
N ALA A 449 -17.73 -2.15 3.94
CA ALA A 449 -18.45 -3.41 4.01
C ALA A 449 -17.50 -4.62 3.97
N LYS A 450 -16.54 -4.64 3.04
CA LYS A 450 -15.57 -5.73 2.86
C LYS A 450 -14.77 -5.99 4.13
N TYR A 451 -14.31 -4.94 4.80
CA TYR A 451 -13.49 -5.03 6.01
C TYR A 451 -14.29 -4.91 7.32
N ARG A 452 -15.63 -4.87 7.22
CA ARG A 452 -16.54 -4.76 8.37
C ARG A 452 -16.15 -3.61 9.30
N LEU A 453 -15.99 -2.42 8.73
CA LEU A 453 -15.78 -1.20 9.49
C LEU A 453 -17.11 -0.75 10.09
N GLU A 454 -17.13 -0.53 11.40
CA GLU A 454 -18.33 -0.02 12.08
C GLU A 454 -18.54 1.46 11.69
N LYS A 455 -19.76 1.82 11.27
CA LYS A 455 -20.07 3.14 10.66
C LYS A 455 -19.70 4.33 11.56
N ASP A 456 -19.79 4.17 12.87
CA ASP A 456 -19.44 5.20 13.87
C ASP A 456 -17.92 5.33 14.14
N GLN A 457 -17.13 4.38 13.64
CA GLN A 457 -15.67 4.37 13.70
C GLN A 457 -15.00 4.80 12.38
N ILE A 458 -15.77 4.92 11.29
CA ILE A 458 -15.22 5.36 10.01
C ILE A 458 -14.87 6.86 10.10
N SER A 459 -13.58 7.14 9.97
CA SER A 459 -13.05 8.48 9.71
C SER A 459 -12.33 8.48 8.38
N LEU A 460 -12.50 9.56 7.61
CA LEU A 460 -11.74 9.79 6.38
C LEU A 460 -10.43 10.50 6.74
N VAL A 461 -9.29 9.94 6.32
CA VAL A 461 -7.99 10.58 6.51
C VAL A 461 -7.50 11.08 5.17
N GLY A 462 -7.51 12.41 5.01
CA GLY A 462 -7.20 13.12 3.77
C GLY A 462 -5.75 13.51 3.68
N VAL A 463 -5.18 13.25 2.52
CA VAL A 463 -3.75 13.10 2.29
C VAL A 463 -3.43 13.27 0.81
N GLY A 464 -2.18 13.60 0.50
CA GLY A 464 -1.81 14.10 -0.81
C GLY A 464 -2.19 15.57 -0.99
N GLY A 465 -1.53 16.24 -1.95
CA GLY A 465 -1.71 17.68 -2.15
C GLY A 465 -3.12 18.10 -2.58
N GLY A 466 -3.93 17.17 -3.11
CA GLY A 466 -5.30 17.42 -3.53
C GLY A 466 -6.36 17.11 -2.47
N ALA A 467 -5.99 16.64 -1.28
CA ALA A 467 -6.93 16.11 -0.28
C ALA A 467 -8.10 17.06 0.01
N ALA A 468 -7.75 18.32 0.30
CA ALA A 468 -8.70 19.37 0.65
C ALA A 468 -9.71 19.68 -0.46
N ALA A 469 -9.42 19.33 -1.72
CA ALA A 469 -10.33 19.57 -2.83
C ALA A 469 -11.55 18.63 -2.83
N LEU A 470 -11.46 17.45 -2.22
CA LEU A 470 -12.51 16.42 -2.30
C LEU A 470 -13.01 15.96 -0.93
N ILE A 471 -12.13 15.83 0.06
CA ILE A 471 -12.47 15.11 1.29
C ILE A 471 -13.56 15.78 2.11
N GLY A 472 -13.52 17.12 2.26
CA GLY A 472 -14.51 17.85 3.05
C GLY A 472 -15.92 17.66 2.49
N PHE A 473 -16.07 17.84 1.18
CA PHE A 473 -17.34 17.65 0.48
C PHE A 473 -17.86 16.20 0.59
N CYS A 474 -16.97 15.21 0.44
CA CYS A 474 -17.36 13.80 0.59
C CYS A 474 -17.77 13.49 2.03
N SER A 475 -17.01 13.98 3.01
CA SER A 475 -17.28 13.77 4.44
C SER A 475 -18.65 14.33 4.83
N ASP A 476 -18.95 15.55 4.40
CA ASP A 476 -20.23 16.22 4.69
C ASP A 476 -21.42 15.46 4.09
N LYS A 477 -21.29 14.97 2.84
CA LYS A 477 -22.34 14.18 2.17
C LYS A 477 -22.58 12.84 2.83
N MET A 478 -21.53 12.19 3.34
CA MET A 478 -21.62 10.88 4.00
C MET A 478 -21.98 10.98 5.49
N GLY A 479 -21.89 12.17 6.08
CA GLY A 479 -22.02 12.35 7.53
C GLY A 479 -20.88 11.71 8.32
N LEU A 480 -19.67 11.67 7.73
CA LEU A 480 -18.47 11.12 8.34
C LEU A 480 -17.60 12.22 8.93
N ARG A 481 -16.66 11.83 9.79
CA ARG A 481 -15.58 12.71 10.24
C ARG A 481 -14.44 12.65 9.23
N TYR A 482 -13.72 13.75 9.08
CA TYR A 482 -12.47 13.76 8.35
C TYR A 482 -11.38 14.51 9.10
N SER A 483 -10.13 14.21 8.74
CA SER A 483 -8.97 15.00 9.10
C SER A 483 -8.06 15.17 7.89
N ILE A 484 -7.39 16.32 7.80
CA ILE A 484 -6.25 16.54 6.90
C ILE A 484 -5.07 16.86 7.82
N PRO A 485 -4.17 15.91 8.04
CA PRO A 485 -3.04 16.10 8.94
C PRO A 485 -1.99 17.05 8.37
N GLU A 486 -1.13 17.55 9.26
CA GLU A 486 0.08 18.26 8.86
C GLU A 486 0.96 17.36 7.98
N ASN A 487 1.61 17.95 6.97
CA ASN A 487 2.50 17.25 6.03
C ASN A 487 1.77 16.21 5.15
N ALA A 488 0.44 16.27 5.07
CA ALA A 488 -0.40 15.44 4.21
C ALA A 488 0.10 15.41 2.76
N GLU A 489 0.66 16.50 2.26
CA GLU A 489 1.18 16.65 0.90
C GLU A 489 2.44 15.81 0.61
N VAL A 490 3.18 15.38 1.64
CA VAL A 490 4.40 14.56 1.54
C VAL A 490 4.27 13.21 2.28
N ILE A 491 3.05 12.80 2.64
CA ILE A 491 2.82 11.60 3.46
C ILE A 491 3.37 10.32 2.84
N SER A 492 3.35 10.20 1.51
CA SER A 492 3.90 9.06 0.78
C SER A 492 5.41 8.95 1.03
N SER A 493 6.16 10.04 0.86
CA SER A 493 7.60 10.10 1.15
C SER A 493 7.90 9.83 2.62
N ILE A 494 7.04 10.28 3.55
CA ILE A 494 7.15 9.93 4.98
C ILE A 494 6.99 8.43 5.17
N GLY A 495 5.97 7.82 4.57
CA GLY A 495 5.73 6.39 4.63
C GLY A 495 6.87 5.57 4.05
N VAL A 496 7.47 6.03 2.95
CA VAL A 496 8.70 5.42 2.39
C VAL A 496 9.85 5.50 3.39
N ALA A 497 10.08 6.66 4.01
CA ALA A 497 11.18 6.86 4.97
C ALA A 497 11.03 6.02 6.24
N LEU A 498 9.79 5.74 6.66
CA LEU A 498 9.46 4.96 7.86
C LEU A 498 9.24 3.47 7.57
N ALA A 499 9.18 3.06 6.31
CA ALA A 499 8.88 1.68 5.95
C ALA A 499 9.92 0.70 6.50
N MET A 500 9.43 -0.48 6.87
CA MET A 500 10.24 -1.60 7.36
C MET A 500 10.39 -2.64 6.28
N VAL A 501 11.45 -3.44 6.36
CA VAL A 501 11.60 -4.63 5.53
C VAL A 501 10.44 -5.56 5.84
N ARG A 502 9.80 -6.07 4.80
CA ARG A 502 8.67 -7.00 4.92
C ARG A 502 8.88 -8.14 3.95
N ASP A 503 8.61 -9.37 4.37
CA ASP A 503 8.38 -10.46 3.44
C ASP A 503 7.25 -11.39 3.91
N VAL A 504 6.67 -12.13 2.97
CA VAL A 504 5.52 -12.99 3.23
C VAL A 504 5.76 -14.35 2.60
N VAL A 505 5.61 -15.39 3.41
CA VAL A 505 5.65 -16.78 2.96
C VAL A 505 4.27 -17.38 3.16
N GLU A 506 3.72 -17.99 2.10
CA GLU A 506 2.41 -18.64 2.12
C GLU A 506 2.52 -20.07 1.64
N ARG A 507 1.86 -21.00 2.34
CA ARG A 507 1.80 -22.41 1.95
C ARG A 507 0.40 -22.96 2.19
N VAL A 508 0.00 -23.94 1.39
CA VAL A 508 -1.21 -24.72 1.65
C VAL A 508 -0.81 -25.91 2.53
N VAL A 509 -1.20 -25.85 3.80
CA VAL A 509 -0.91 -26.88 4.81
C VAL A 509 -2.23 -27.34 5.44
N PRO A 510 -2.79 -28.47 4.99
CA PRO A 510 -3.98 -29.05 5.62
C PRO A 510 -3.68 -29.43 7.07
N ASN A 511 -4.45 -28.89 8.02
CA ASN A 511 -4.28 -29.12 9.46
C ASN A 511 -2.84 -28.86 9.94
N PRO A 512 -2.38 -27.59 9.94
CA PRO A 512 -1.00 -27.25 10.25
C PRO A 512 -0.61 -27.70 11.65
N THR A 513 0.58 -28.29 11.76
CA THR A 513 1.19 -28.69 13.03
C THR A 513 2.08 -27.56 13.58
N PRO A 514 2.46 -27.60 14.87
CA PRO A 514 3.46 -26.68 15.42
C PRO A 514 4.79 -26.69 14.65
N GLU A 515 5.18 -27.83 14.05
CA GLU A 515 6.40 -27.92 13.24
C GLU A 515 6.26 -27.19 11.90
N ASP A 516 5.10 -27.28 11.25
CA ASP A 516 4.82 -26.53 10.03
C ASP A 516 4.87 -25.02 10.28
N ILE A 517 4.29 -24.58 11.41
CA ILE A 517 4.33 -23.18 11.85
C ILE A 517 5.77 -22.72 12.11
N ARG A 518 6.60 -23.56 12.74
CA ARG A 518 8.03 -23.25 12.95
C ARG A 518 8.80 -23.17 11.63
N SER A 519 8.59 -24.13 10.72
CA SER A 519 9.27 -24.18 9.43
C SER A 519 8.96 -22.94 8.59
N ILE A 520 7.69 -22.57 8.46
CA ILE A 520 7.31 -21.37 7.69
C ILE A 520 7.79 -20.08 8.36
N LYS A 521 7.83 -20.03 9.70
CA LYS A 521 8.36 -18.90 10.46
C LYS A 521 9.85 -18.70 10.20
N ALA A 522 10.63 -19.79 10.19
CA ALA A 522 12.07 -19.74 9.89
C ALA A 522 12.31 -19.24 8.46
N GLU A 523 11.60 -19.78 7.47
CA GLU A 523 11.71 -19.34 6.08
C GLU A 523 11.34 -17.85 5.92
N ALA A 524 10.29 -17.38 6.60
CA ALA A 524 9.91 -15.97 6.55
C ALA A 524 10.98 -15.05 7.14
N ILE A 525 11.69 -15.48 8.19
CA ILE A 525 12.84 -14.75 8.74
C ILE A 525 13.96 -14.69 7.71
N ASP A 526 14.33 -15.83 7.13
CA ASP A 526 15.40 -15.90 6.12
C ASP A 526 15.08 -14.99 4.93
N LYS A 527 13.82 -15.00 4.46
CA LYS A 527 13.34 -14.13 3.38
C LYS A 527 13.39 -12.63 3.72
N ALA A 528 13.05 -12.27 4.96
CA ALA A 528 13.19 -10.88 5.41
C ALA A 528 14.66 -10.46 5.47
N VAL A 529 15.57 -11.33 5.90
CA VAL A 529 17.02 -11.07 5.92
C VAL A 529 17.57 -10.95 4.50
N GLU A 530 17.18 -11.85 3.58
CA GLU A 530 17.50 -11.74 2.14
C GLU A 530 17.01 -10.41 1.54
N SER A 531 15.88 -9.89 2.04
CA SER A 531 15.31 -8.60 1.64
C SER A 531 15.96 -7.37 2.28
N GLY A 532 16.96 -7.55 3.15
CA GLY A 532 17.75 -6.48 3.77
C GLY A 532 17.49 -6.26 5.27
N ALA A 533 16.70 -7.11 5.94
CA ALA A 533 16.48 -6.99 7.38
C ALA A 533 17.70 -7.48 8.19
N THR A 534 17.95 -6.84 9.33
CA THR A 534 18.88 -7.39 10.32
C THR A 534 18.23 -8.54 11.07
N PRO A 535 18.89 -9.71 11.25
CA PRO A 535 18.25 -10.89 11.84
C PRO A 535 17.57 -10.64 13.20
N ASP A 536 18.23 -9.90 14.11
CA ASP A 536 17.72 -9.61 15.45
C ASP A 536 16.55 -8.60 15.47
N SER A 537 16.24 -7.98 14.33
CA SER A 537 15.12 -7.06 14.21
C SER A 537 13.81 -7.73 13.79
N VAL A 538 13.88 -8.94 13.22
CA VAL A 538 12.75 -9.56 12.53
C VAL A 538 11.71 -10.08 13.54
N ASP A 539 10.47 -9.64 13.36
CA ASP A 539 9.29 -10.18 14.02
C ASP A 539 8.39 -10.88 13.00
N VAL A 540 7.79 -12.01 13.38
CA VAL A 540 6.95 -12.80 12.47
C VAL A 540 5.56 -12.98 13.04
N HIS A 541 4.55 -12.67 12.22
CA HIS A 541 3.15 -12.94 12.48
C HIS A 541 2.66 -14.13 11.66
N ILE A 542 1.86 -15.01 12.28
CA ILE A 542 1.31 -16.20 11.63
C ILE A 542 -0.22 -16.05 11.50
N GLU A 543 -0.72 -16.28 10.30
CA GLU A 543 -2.14 -16.31 9.98
C GLU A 543 -2.51 -17.69 9.41
N ILE A 544 -3.66 -18.24 9.84
CA ILE A 544 -4.18 -19.52 9.36
C ILE A 544 -5.59 -19.29 8.80
N ASP A 545 -5.76 -19.54 7.50
CA ASP A 545 -7.06 -19.61 6.85
C ASP A 545 -7.54 -21.07 6.79
N PRO A 546 -8.53 -21.46 7.61
CA PRO A 546 -9.01 -22.84 7.67
C PRO A 546 -9.81 -23.24 6.43
N GLN A 547 -10.40 -22.29 5.69
CA GLN A 547 -11.22 -22.61 4.51
C GLN A 547 -10.34 -23.02 3.34
N THR A 548 -9.20 -22.35 3.18
CA THR A 548 -8.25 -22.62 2.10
C THR A 548 -7.07 -23.49 2.54
N SER A 549 -7.02 -23.86 3.83
CA SER A 549 -5.85 -24.49 4.46
C SER A 549 -4.56 -23.70 4.23
N LYS A 550 -4.66 -22.38 4.12
CA LYS A 550 -3.51 -21.51 3.86
C LYS A 550 -2.88 -21.08 5.19
N LEU A 551 -1.58 -21.35 5.30
CA LEU A 551 -0.73 -20.88 6.38
C LEU A 551 0.13 -19.73 5.82
N THR A 552 0.05 -18.56 6.44
CA THR A 552 0.78 -17.36 6.02
C THR A 552 1.68 -16.89 7.16
N ALA A 553 2.97 -16.67 6.87
CA ALA A 553 3.94 -16.07 7.77
C ALA A 553 4.39 -14.71 7.22
N ILE A 554 4.19 -13.65 7.99
CA ILE A 554 4.51 -12.27 7.64
C ILE A 554 5.67 -11.83 8.51
N ALA A 555 6.85 -11.64 7.93
CA ALA A 555 8.04 -11.16 8.61
C ALA A 555 8.20 -9.65 8.41
N LEU A 556 8.52 -8.93 9.48
CA LEU A 556 8.79 -7.48 9.49
C LEU A 556 10.11 -7.21 10.22
N GLY A 557 11.03 -6.43 9.64
CA GLY A 557 12.33 -6.12 10.24
C GLY A 557 12.88 -4.76 9.86
N SER A 558 13.92 -4.30 10.57
CA SER A 558 14.66 -3.07 10.28
C SER A 558 15.97 -3.36 9.57
N THR A 559 16.40 -2.45 8.70
CA THR A 559 17.73 -2.48 8.05
C THR A 559 18.85 -2.12 9.04
N GLU A 560 18.53 -1.45 10.15
CA GLU A 560 19.53 -1.09 11.16
C GLU A 560 19.55 -2.09 12.34
N VAL A 561 20.75 -2.29 12.88
CA VAL A 561 20.96 -3.00 14.15
C VAL A 561 20.36 -2.16 15.27
N LYS A 562 19.46 -2.74 16.06
CA LYS A 562 18.88 -2.12 17.26
C LYS A 562 19.99 -1.73 18.26
N THR A 563 20.55 -0.54 18.13
CA THR A 563 21.06 0.18 19.31
C THR A 563 19.84 0.53 20.14
N THR A 564 19.79 0.00 21.37
CA THR A 564 18.68 0.11 22.32
C THR A 564 17.98 1.47 22.23
N ASP A 565 16.70 1.40 21.90
CA ASP A 565 15.80 2.53 21.63
C ASP A 565 15.76 3.47 22.87
N LEU A 566 16.39 4.64 22.77
CA LEU A 566 16.42 5.69 23.80
C LEU A 566 15.28 6.72 23.57
N LEU A 567 14.10 6.24 23.21
CA LEU A 567 12.91 7.08 23.09
C LEU A 567 12.31 7.38 24.47
N LYS A 568 11.72 8.57 24.64
CA LYS A 568 10.98 8.95 25.86
C LYS A 568 9.77 8.03 26.02
N GLU A 569 9.75 7.21 27.07
CA GLU A 569 8.59 6.38 27.41
C GLU A 569 7.39 7.26 27.81
N CYS A 570 6.24 6.94 27.24
CA CYS A 570 4.94 7.50 27.58
C CYS A 570 4.61 7.20 29.04
N THR A 571 4.27 8.24 29.80
CA THR A 571 3.88 8.05 31.20
C THR A 571 2.51 7.41 31.30
N ARG A 572 2.17 6.91 32.49
CA ARG A 572 0.85 6.33 32.73
C ARG A 572 -0.26 7.36 32.52
N GLU A 573 -0.02 8.60 32.92
CA GLU A 573 -0.94 9.74 32.77
C GLU A 573 -1.13 10.11 31.29
N GLU A 574 -0.04 10.21 30.52
CA GLU A 574 -0.10 10.45 29.07
C GLU A 574 -0.87 9.33 28.36
N ALA A 575 -0.61 8.06 28.71
CA ALA A 575 -1.34 6.92 28.15
C ALA A 575 -2.83 6.91 28.53
N ALA A 576 -3.18 7.32 29.75
CA ALA A 576 -4.57 7.45 30.18
C ALA A 576 -5.31 8.53 29.39
N GLN A 577 -4.64 9.68 29.12
CA GLN A 577 -5.20 10.76 28.32
C GLN A 577 -5.47 10.30 26.88
N LEU A 578 -4.49 9.65 26.24
CA LEU A 578 -4.65 9.11 24.88
C LEU A 578 -5.80 8.10 24.79
N ALA A 579 -5.92 7.21 25.79
CA ALA A 579 -7.03 6.26 25.85
C ALA A 579 -8.38 6.98 26.04
N ALA A 580 -8.44 8.00 26.90
CA ALA A 580 -9.64 8.78 27.15
C ALA A 580 -10.10 9.56 25.91
N ASP A 581 -9.17 10.21 25.21
CA ASP A 581 -9.43 10.97 23.99
C ASP A 581 -10.03 10.07 22.90
N ASP A 582 -9.42 8.90 22.66
CA ASP A 582 -9.93 7.94 21.66
C ASP A 582 -11.29 7.34 22.08
N LEU A 583 -11.46 7.03 23.37
CA LEU A 583 -12.74 6.54 23.90
C LEU A 583 -13.82 7.62 23.96
N LYS A 584 -13.50 8.90 23.71
CA LYS A 584 -14.41 10.05 23.90
C LYS A 584 -14.92 10.12 25.34
N ALA A 585 -14.02 10.04 26.29
CA ALA A 585 -14.27 10.11 27.72
C ALA A 585 -13.22 11.01 28.38
N THR A 586 -13.41 11.30 29.67
CA THR A 586 -12.41 11.98 30.49
C THR A 586 -11.43 10.97 31.09
N THR A 587 -10.23 11.43 31.46
CA THR A 587 -9.22 10.58 32.13
C THR A 587 -9.70 9.98 33.45
N ALA A 588 -10.69 10.59 34.09
CA ALA A 588 -11.31 10.07 35.31
C ALA A 588 -12.27 8.90 35.06
N GLU A 589 -12.80 8.77 33.84
CA GLU A 589 -13.76 7.73 33.47
C GLU A 589 -13.06 6.45 32.98
N VAL A 590 -11.84 6.56 32.43
CA VAL A 590 -11.05 5.40 31.97
C VAL A 590 -10.33 4.71 33.13
N LYS A 591 -10.27 3.38 33.09
CA LYS A 591 -9.66 2.52 34.12
C LYS A 591 -8.49 1.76 33.53
N LEU A 592 -7.40 1.63 34.29
CA LEU A 592 -6.29 0.75 33.89
C LEU A 592 -6.67 -0.70 34.22
N GLU A 593 -6.87 -1.52 33.20
CA GLU A 593 -7.21 -2.94 33.32
C GLU A 593 -5.96 -3.82 33.51
N GLY A 594 -4.81 -3.38 33.00
CA GLY A 594 -3.55 -4.08 33.18
C GLY A 594 -2.35 -3.29 32.67
N ALA A 595 -1.17 -3.55 33.23
CA ALA A 595 0.09 -2.99 32.74
C ALA A 595 1.21 -4.03 32.82
N THR A 596 2.03 -4.10 31.78
CA THR A 596 3.30 -4.84 31.77
C THR A 596 4.47 -3.87 31.62
N LYS A 597 5.69 -4.40 31.49
CA LYS A 597 6.87 -3.60 31.15
C LYS A 597 6.66 -2.76 29.89
N ASN A 598 5.97 -3.26 28.87
CA ASN A 598 5.90 -2.63 27.56
C ASN A 598 4.49 -2.14 27.14
N PHE A 599 3.45 -2.43 27.94
CA PHE A 599 2.07 -2.12 27.56
C PHE A 599 1.22 -1.58 28.72
N PHE A 600 0.23 -0.77 28.37
CA PHE A 600 -0.89 -0.38 29.21
C PHE A 600 -2.20 -0.80 28.51
N VAL A 601 -3.16 -1.32 29.27
CA VAL A 601 -4.51 -1.59 28.77
C VAL A 601 -5.51 -0.78 29.57
N TYR A 602 -6.25 0.09 28.89
CA TYR A 602 -7.29 0.93 29.48
C TYR A 602 -8.67 0.52 29.01
N GLY A 603 -9.63 0.52 29.93
CA GLY A 603 -11.03 0.22 29.69
C GLY A 603 -11.95 1.36 30.12
N LEU A 604 -13.20 1.31 29.68
CA LEU A 604 -14.25 2.23 30.09
C LEU A 604 -15.56 1.47 30.22
N ASP A 605 -16.29 1.65 31.32
CA ASP A 605 -17.62 1.08 31.44
C ASP A 605 -18.64 1.95 30.70
N ARG A 606 -19.16 1.45 29.57
CA ARG A 606 -20.29 2.05 28.85
C ARG A 606 -21.51 1.14 28.96
N LYS A 607 -22.72 1.69 28.87
CA LYS A 607 -23.97 0.92 29.04
C LYS A 607 -23.96 -0.38 28.22
N ASN A 608 -23.86 -1.52 28.91
CA ASN A 608 -23.79 -2.90 28.39
C ASN A 608 -22.55 -3.27 27.55
N LYS A 609 -21.49 -2.45 27.53
CA LYS A 609 -20.25 -2.73 26.80
C LYS A 609 -19.03 -2.26 27.59
N HIS A 610 -17.93 -2.97 27.47
CA HIS A 610 -16.66 -2.57 28.10
C HIS A 610 -15.58 -2.36 27.01
N PRO A 611 -15.54 -1.19 26.35
CA PRO A 611 -14.52 -0.86 25.38
C PRO A 611 -13.11 -0.82 26.00
N LEU A 612 -12.12 -1.31 25.24
CA LEU A 612 -10.72 -1.47 25.64
C LEU A 612 -9.76 -0.84 24.63
N ARG A 613 -8.62 -0.34 25.12
CA ARG A 613 -7.49 0.18 24.36
C ARG A 613 -6.20 -0.44 24.87
N ILE A 614 -5.43 -1.06 23.97
CA ILE A 614 -4.08 -1.54 24.26
C ILE A 614 -3.08 -0.49 23.75
N LEU A 615 -2.28 0.09 24.63
CA LEU A 615 -1.26 1.07 24.32
C LEU A 615 0.13 0.51 24.59
N ASP A 616 1.09 0.77 23.71
CA ASP A 616 2.50 0.54 24.01
C ASP A 616 3.10 1.68 24.88
N LYS A 617 4.30 1.47 25.41
CA LYS A 617 5.06 2.50 26.15
C LYS A 617 5.49 3.69 25.30
N LYS A 618 5.18 3.75 24.01
CA LYS A 618 5.39 4.93 23.15
C LYS A 618 4.10 5.74 22.96
N GLY A 619 3.01 5.34 23.64
CA GLY A 619 1.70 5.99 23.53
C GLY A 619 0.98 5.67 22.23
N PHE A 620 1.30 4.56 21.57
CA PHE A 620 0.57 4.12 20.38
C PHE A 620 -0.54 3.14 20.76
N ILE A 621 -1.78 3.42 20.37
CA ILE A 621 -2.92 2.51 20.54
C ILE A 621 -2.79 1.39 19.50
N LYS A 622 -2.35 0.21 19.96
CA LYS A 622 -2.14 -1.00 19.14
C LYS A 622 -3.44 -1.73 18.79
N VAL A 623 -4.42 -1.72 19.70
CA VAL A 623 -5.67 -2.47 19.55
C VAL A 623 -6.81 -1.68 20.14
N GLN A 624 -7.94 -1.65 19.42
CA GLN A 624 -9.18 -1.02 19.84
C GLN A 624 -10.31 -2.05 19.84
N ARG A 625 -11.02 -2.17 20.97
CA ARG A 625 -12.19 -3.05 21.07
C ARG A 625 -13.35 -2.34 21.74
N ASN A 626 -14.57 -2.61 21.28
CA ASN A 626 -15.78 -1.96 21.78
C ASN A 626 -16.41 -2.69 22.97
N ASP A 627 -16.13 -3.98 23.11
CA ASP A 627 -16.60 -4.78 24.23
C ASP A 627 -15.63 -5.94 24.46
N GLY A 628 -15.08 -6.05 25.67
CA GLY A 628 -14.10 -7.08 25.98
C GLY A 628 -13.69 -7.07 27.44
N LYS A 629 -12.69 -7.89 27.75
CA LYS A 629 -12.11 -8.02 29.08
C LYS A 629 -10.61 -8.23 28.97
N ALA A 630 -9.85 -7.53 29.79
CA ALA A 630 -8.40 -7.69 29.90
C ALA A 630 -8.05 -8.30 31.26
N VAL A 631 -7.10 -9.23 31.28
CA VAL A 631 -6.67 -9.95 32.47
C VAL A 631 -5.14 -9.99 32.50
N LEU A 632 -4.55 -9.35 33.51
CA LEU A 632 -3.13 -9.48 33.82
C LEU A 632 -2.89 -10.83 34.51
N CYS A 633 -2.02 -11.68 33.97
CA CYS A 633 -1.67 -12.97 34.54
C CYS A 633 -0.19 -13.31 34.31
N LYS A 634 0.26 -14.39 34.93
CA LYS A 634 1.56 -14.99 34.61
C LYS A 634 1.51 -15.71 33.26
N ALA A 635 2.59 -15.64 32.50
CA ALA A 635 2.73 -16.30 31.21
C ALA A 635 2.37 -17.79 31.31
N GLY A 636 2.82 -18.51 32.34
CA GLY A 636 2.50 -19.93 32.53
C GLY A 636 1.01 -20.23 32.78
N SER A 637 0.18 -19.23 33.08
CA SER A 637 -1.25 -19.38 33.35
C SER A 637 -2.14 -18.98 32.17
N TYR A 638 -1.57 -18.58 31.02
CA TYR A 638 -2.33 -18.03 29.90
C TYR A 638 -3.46 -18.96 29.42
N ARG A 639 -3.21 -20.27 29.36
CA ARG A 639 -4.20 -21.26 28.89
C ARG A 639 -5.49 -21.22 29.70
N ASN A 640 -5.38 -21.13 31.02
CA ASN A 640 -6.55 -21.11 31.90
C ASN A 640 -7.37 -19.82 31.68
N ILE A 641 -6.69 -18.69 31.53
CA ILE A 641 -7.34 -17.39 31.30
C ILE A 641 -8.02 -17.35 29.92
N VAL A 642 -7.35 -17.85 28.88
CA VAL A 642 -7.90 -17.89 27.52
C VAL A 642 -9.16 -18.76 27.50
N SER A 643 -9.12 -19.98 28.05
CA SER A 643 -10.29 -20.86 28.13
C SER A 643 -11.43 -20.26 28.95
N GLN A 644 -11.12 -19.53 30.04
CA GLN A 644 -12.14 -18.83 30.82
C GLN A 644 -12.83 -17.74 29.99
N LEU A 645 -12.05 -16.89 29.32
CA LEU A 645 -12.60 -15.81 28.49
C LEU A 645 -13.39 -16.35 27.28
N TRP A 646 -13.07 -17.56 26.79
CA TRP A 646 -13.72 -18.21 25.65
C TRP A 646 -15.21 -18.42 25.86
N GLU A 647 -15.56 -18.80 27.09
CA GLU A 647 -16.94 -19.01 27.50
C GLU A 647 -17.58 -17.72 28.00
N GLU A 648 -16.86 -16.89 28.78
CA GLU A 648 -17.40 -15.64 29.33
C GLU A 648 -17.81 -14.62 28.27
N LEU A 649 -17.10 -14.59 27.13
CA LEU A 649 -17.30 -13.59 26.08
C LEU A 649 -18.03 -14.14 24.85
N ALA A 650 -18.52 -15.38 24.89
CA ALA A 650 -19.31 -15.95 23.80
C ALA A 650 -20.65 -15.22 23.66
N ILE A 651 -21.02 -14.85 22.43
CA ILE A 651 -22.35 -14.30 22.12
C ILE A 651 -23.17 -15.37 21.41
N TYR A 652 -24.29 -15.74 22.00
CA TYR A 652 -25.23 -16.70 21.42
C TYR A 652 -26.25 -15.95 20.56
N GLN A 653 -26.21 -16.17 19.25
CA GLN A 653 -27.22 -15.75 18.29
C GLN A 653 -28.08 -16.95 17.88
N GLN A 654 -29.23 -16.71 17.22
CA GLN A 654 -30.19 -17.76 16.87
C GLN A 654 -29.57 -18.90 16.04
N ASP A 655 -28.61 -18.58 15.16
CA ASP A 655 -28.01 -19.54 14.22
C ASP A 655 -26.48 -19.71 14.38
N ALA A 656 -25.85 -19.00 15.32
CA ALA A 656 -24.40 -19.04 15.49
C ALA A 656 -23.96 -18.65 16.92
N ILE A 657 -22.81 -19.19 17.34
CA ILE A 657 -22.09 -18.72 18.53
C ILE A 657 -20.92 -17.87 18.03
N LEU A 658 -20.94 -16.57 18.33
CA LEU A 658 -19.79 -15.72 18.09
C LEU A 658 -18.81 -15.88 19.24
N ARG A 659 -17.64 -16.42 18.92
CA ARG A 659 -16.54 -16.60 19.87
C ARG A 659 -15.69 -15.33 19.96
N PRO A 660 -15.01 -15.08 21.09
CA PRO A 660 -14.21 -13.89 21.27
C PRO A 660 -12.92 -13.95 20.46
N ASP A 661 -12.44 -12.77 20.08
CA ASP A 661 -11.09 -12.58 19.58
C ASP A 661 -10.10 -12.38 20.73
N TYR A 662 -8.83 -12.75 20.54
CA TYR A 662 -7.80 -12.61 21.57
C TYR A 662 -6.63 -11.75 21.17
N TYR A 663 -6.08 -11.07 22.16
CA TYR A 663 -4.80 -10.38 22.09
C TYR A 663 -3.96 -10.73 23.32
N ILE A 664 -2.66 -10.96 23.13
CA ILE A 664 -1.71 -11.20 24.22
C ILE A 664 -0.63 -10.11 24.20
N CYS A 665 -0.56 -9.32 25.26
CA CYS A 665 0.54 -8.39 25.48
C CYS A 665 1.64 -9.11 26.27
N ALA A 666 2.72 -9.53 25.60
CA ALA A 666 3.83 -10.21 26.26
C ALA A 666 5.19 -9.81 25.68
N GLY A 667 6.20 -9.70 26.54
CA GLY A 667 7.46 -9.08 26.15
C GLY A 667 7.20 -7.70 25.57
N ALA A 668 7.82 -7.37 24.43
CA ALA A 668 7.63 -6.10 23.71
C ALA A 668 6.59 -6.19 22.58
N ARG A 669 5.77 -7.24 22.54
CA ARG A 669 4.83 -7.51 21.42
C ARG A 669 3.38 -7.60 21.88
N VAL A 670 2.47 -7.15 21.03
CA VAL A 670 1.03 -7.47 21.12
C VAL A 670 0.75 -8.51 20.04
N MET A 671 0.46 -9.73 20.46
CA MET A 671 0.11 -10.84 19.57
C MET A 671 -1.40 -10.86 19.37
N ASP A 672 -1.84 -10.98 18.13
CA ASP A 672 -3.24 -11.01 17.73
C ASP A 672 -3.61 -12.44 17.32
N PHE A 673 -4.67 -12.97 17.91
CA PHE A 673 -5.24 -14.28 17.61
C PHE A 673 -6.73 -14.18 17.27
N SER A 674 -7.15 -13.03 16.70
CA SER A 674 -8.52 -12.79 16.23
C SER A 674 -8.90 -13.66 15.02
N GLY A 675 -10.20 -13.84 14.80
CA GLY A 675 -10.72 -14.47 13.59
C GLY A 675 -10.77 -16.00 13.59
N SER A 676 -10.21 -16.67 14.61
CA SER A 676 -10.41 -18.11 14.79
C SER A 676 -11.67 -18.41 15.62
N VAL A 677 -12.50 -19.32 15.14
CA VAL A 677 -13.70 -19.81 15.84
C VAL A 677 -13.43 -21.11 16.63
N ASP A 678 -12.18 -21.55 16.66
CA ASP A 678 -11.73 -22.81 17.23
C ASP A 678 -10.68 -22.57 18.32
N LEU A 679 -11.00 -22.98 19.55
CA LEU A 679 -10.16 -22.78 20.72
C LEU A 679 -8.84 -23.56 20.63
N ASP A 680 -8.86 -24.78 20.09
CA ASP A 680 -7.65 -25.62 20.02
C ASP A 680 -6.64 -25.00 19.05
N LYS A 681 -7.12 -24.39 17.96
CA LYS A 681 -6.27 -23.65 17.02
C LYS A 681 -5.65 -22.40 17.64
N ILE A 682 -6.45 -21.63 18.38
CA ILE A 682 -5.96 -20.46 19.11
C ILE A 682 -4.89 -20.88 20.12
N MET A 683 -5.15 -21.94 20.88
CA MET A 683 -4.21 -22.48 21.85
C MET A 683 -2.92 -22.97 21.20
N MET A 684 -2.99 -23.60 20.02
CA MET A 684 -1.82 -24.04 19.27
C MET A 684 -0.95 -22.85 18.83
N LEU A 685 -1.56 -21.81 18.26
CA LEU A 685 -0.86 -20.58 17.85
C LEU A 685 -0.23 -19.87 19.06
N MET A 686 -0.98 -19.75 20.15
CA MET A 686 -0.49 -19.16 21.40
C MET A 686 0.64 -20.01 22.00
N GLU A 687 0.60 -21.34 21.88
CA GLU A 687 1.66 -22.21 22.37
C GLU A 687 3.00 -21.92 21.70
N VAL A 688 3.01 -21.80 20.37
CA VAL A 688 4.23 -21.50 19.60
C VAL A 688 4.85 -20.18 20.05
N GLU A 689 4.04 -19.16 20.32
CA GLU A 689 4.56 -17.85 20.76
C GLU A 689 4.95 -17.82 22.24
N MET A 690 4.15 -18.45 23.11
CA MET A 690 4.37 -18.46 24.56
C MET A 690 5.55 -19.35 24.97
N GLN A 691 5.99 -20.30 24.14
CA GLN A 691 7.19 -21.11 24.38
C GLN A 691 8.47 -20.26 24.52
N MET A 692 8.51 -19.09 23.86
CA MET A 692 9.68 -18.19 23.91
C MET A 692 9.63 -17.21 25.10
N ILE A 693 8.55 -17.24 25.90
CA ILE A 693 8.32 -16.32 27.01
C ILE A 693 8.55 -17.06 28.33
N ASN A 694 9.25 -16.43 29.27
CA ASN A 694 9.46 -17.04 30.57
C ASN A 694 8.10 -17.21 31.28
N PRO A 695 7.73 -18.41 31.76
CA PRO A 695 6.45 -18.65 32.43
C PRO A 695 6.16 -17.74 33.63
N GLY A 696 7.19 -17.16 34.26
CA GLY A 696 7.08 -16.23 35.37
C GLY A 696 6.83 -14.76 34.99
N ASP A 697 6.93 -14.41 33.71
CA ASP A 697 6.72 -13.05 33.23
C ASP A 697 5.24 -12.65 33.28
N ASP A 698 4.97 -11.36 33.50
CA ASP A 698 3.62 -10.81 33.45
C ASP A 698 3.18 -10.57 32.00
N VAL A 699 1.99 -11.06 31.68
CA VAL A 699 1.34 -10.89 30.37
C VAL A 699 -0.10 -10.41 30.56
N ILE A 700 -0.65 -9.70 29.59
CA ILE A 700 -2.06 -9.32 29.60
C ILE A 700 -2.78 -10.09 28.51
N ILE A 701 -3.78 -10.88 28.89
CA ILE A 701 -4.68 -11.56 27.96
C ILE A 701 -5.91 -10.69 27.80
N VAL A 702 -6.20 -10.25 26.59
CA VAL A 702 -7.40 -9.49 26.25
C VAL A 702 -8.30 -10.35 25.39
N GLY A 703 -9.50 -10.64 25.88
CA GLY A 703 -10.58 -11.24 25.09
C GLY A 703 -11.56 -10.15 24.67
N ALA A 704 -12.05 -10.19 23.44
CA ALA A 704 -12.98 -9.19 22.94
C ALA A 704 -14.15 -9.83 22.21
N LYS A 705 -15.35 -9.31 22.47
CA LYS A 705 -16.57 -9.76 21.84
C LYS A 705 -16.63 -9.29 20.39
N ASN A 706 -17.10 -10.18 19.52
CA ASN A 706 -17.33 -9.88 18.11
C ASN A 706 -18.74 -9.30 17.91
N SER A 707 -18.83 -8.03 17.51
CA SER A 707 -20.05 -7.44 16.95
C SER A 707 -20.08 -7.73 15.45
N LEU A 708 -21.07 -8.49 15.00
CA LEU A 708 -21.47 -8.48 13.57
C LEU A 708 -22.40 -7.29 13.31
#